data_AF-A0A534ZU49-F1
#
_entry.id   AF-A0A534ZU49-F1
#
_cell.length_a   1.000
_cell.length_b   1.000
_cell.length_c   1.000
_cell.angle_alpha   90.00
_cell.angle_beta   90.00
_cell.angle_gamma   90.00
#
_symmetry.space_group_name_H-M   'P 1'
#
loop_
_entity.id
_entity.type
_entity.pdbx_description
1 polymer ?
#
loop_
_entity_poly.entity_id
_entity_poly.type
_entity_poly.pdbx_seq_one_letter_code
_entity_poly.pdbx_strand_id
1 'polypeptide(L)'
;MRGRSGRGAARRRSASSPCVPTTTATCGTRAATEQKWAGREPEFRLPPLFVFPLPDALESRRAAALEGRLSRLRSAADSETRGALSGVRGRGGTARRGGACPRGARRAHRCRDRHRIGRAGLRLHRGARPRRGGGRVCGGGGGDVLARQEDVRLSMAAPQGPITVHLRRGAASAAADLLVLPVPEGQQTPALAGIDRGLARPLRQRVAAADFRGRTEDVLVHHAGGTRAVALMGLGRHPTDGDGWRRLGARARREADRQGARRVAIHLGAAAADTAVVATVAEAFLLAGYRFDRYKSERNERRRVERLLLLGDPVPAAAAARAALATVDTVVPHVMRVRDLVNEPASVATPRYLAAQAEELGRAIPGLDVEVWGVKRMQRENLAGLLAVARGSREEPRFLKLHYAGAGARARVALVGKAITFDSGGLSLKPAKAMETMKYDMAGGATVIGAVAAAAQLALPVEVTGYVPATENLPGGSAQKPGDVIRYANGKTVEVLNTDAEGRLVLADALALASRARPDAIIDLATLTGAVRVALGGLYAGVLGNDQGLVDALLVAGRAAGEPLWQLPLVAEYRDDLKSPIADLRNVGGGDAGTIIGALFLAEFVDGVRWAHLDIAGPAFSDRDLAHAPRGGTGFGVRLLVRYFQGL
;
A
#
# COMPACT_ATOMS: atom_id res chain seq x y z
N MET A 1 -36.28 -51.02 -23.96
CA MET A 1 -36.28 -52.00 -25.07
C MET A 1 -34.97 -51.82 -25.83
N ARG A 2 -34.00 -52.73 -25.66
CA ARG A 2 -33.60 -53.77 -26.65
C ARG A 2 -33.42 -53.16 -28.05
N GLY A 3 -32.27 -53.24 -28.71
CA GLY A 3 -31.02 -53.96 -28.49
C GLY A 3 -30.05 -53.64 -29.64
N ARG A 4 -28.76 -53.97 -29.45
CA ARG A 4 -27.95 -54.89 -30.29
C ARG A 4 -27.65 -54.37 -31.71
N SER A 5 -26.50 -54.54 -32.32
CA SER A 5 -25.25 -55.27 -32.08
C SER A 5 -24.42 -54.98 -33.35
N GLY A 6 -23.10 -54.85 -33.29
CA GLY A 6 -22.28 -56.05 -33.47
C GLY A 6 -20.81 -55.69 -33.69
N ARG A 7 -19.97 -56.54 -33.09
CA ARG A 7 -18.51 -56.53 -33.09
C ARG A 7 -17.97 -57.38 -34.24
N GLY A 8 -16.68 -57.19 -34.52
CA GLY A 8 -15.74 -58.24 -34.94
C GLY A 8 -15.15 -58.02 -36.33
N ALA A 9 -13.92 -58.41 -36.64
CA ALA A 9 -12.81 -58.98 -35.88
C ALA A 9 -11.54 -58.95 -36.78
N ALA A 10 -10.40 -59.15 -36.15
CA ALA A 10 -9.03 -59.16 -36.67
C ALA A 10 -8.71 -60.09 -37.87
N ARG A 11 -7.60 -59.83 -38.58
CA ARG A 11 -6.42 -60.73 -38.68
C ARG A 11 -5.24 -60.17 -39.49
N ARG A 12 -4.05 -60.68 -39.11
CA ARG A 12 -2.67 -60.43 -39.55
C ARG A 12 -2.29 -61.14 -40.86
N ARG A 13 -1.20 -60.68 -41.52
CA ARG A 13 -0.04 -61.44 -42.10
C ARG A 13 0.87 -60.46 -42.91
N SER A 14 2.16 -60.26 -42.55
CA SER A 14 3.41 -60.83 -43.14
C SER A 14 3.70 -60.35 -44.58
N ALA A 15 4.89 -59.98 -45.09
CA ALA A 15 6.31 -60.19 -44.72
C ALA A 15 7.23 -59.30 -45.62
N SER A 16 8.55 -59.39 -45.36
CA SER A 16 9.71 -59.29 -46.28
C SER A 16 10.53 -57.98 -46.38
N SER A 17 11.77 -58.06 -45.87
CA SER A 17 12.99 -57.34 -46.29
C SER A 17 13.58 -57.99 -47.58
N PRO A 18 14.66 -57.49 -48.24
CA PRO A 18 16.02 -57.48 -47.67
C PRO A 18 17.03 -56.40 -48.18
N CYS A 19 18.23 -56.45 -47.58
CA CYS A 19 19.58 -56.20 -48.12
C CYS A 19 20.45 -55.06 -47.53
N VAL A 20 21.56 -55.51 -46.93
CA VAL A 20 22.82 -54.84 -46.54
C VAL A 20 23.82 -54.97 -47.71
N PRO A 21 25.01 -54.31 -47.71
CA PRO A 21 26.19 -54.91 -47.07
C PRO A 21 27.16 -53.93 -46.36
N THR A 22 27.96 -54.53 -45.47
CA THR A 22 29.03 -54.02 -44.59
C THR A 22 30.44 -54.33 -45.10
N THR A 23 31.45 -53.57 -44.65
CA THR A 23 32.86 -54.01 -44.37
C THR A 23 33.57 -52.92 -43.52
N THR A 24 33.84 -53.08 -42.22
CA THR A 24 35.03 -53.64 -41.50
C THR A 24 36.36 -52.86 -41.62
N ALA A 25 36.91 -52.34 -40.49
CA ALA A 25 38.10 -52.90 -39.79
C ALA A 25 38.86 -51.93 -38.83
N THR A 26 39.10 -52.41 -37.60
CA THR A 26 40.30 -52.35 -36.72
C THR A 26 40.95 -51.06 -36.18
N CYS A 27 40.91 -50.97 -34.83
CA CYS A 27 41.99 -50.81 -33.81
C CYS A 27 43.32 -50.10 -34.15
N GLY A 28 43.73 -49.15 -33.28
CA GLY A 28 45.12 -48.70 -33.17
C GLY A 28 45.33 -47.53 -32.21
N THR A 29 45.70 -47.81 -30.96
CA THR A 29 46.31 -46.85 -30.03
C THR A 29 47.79 -46.70 -30.33
N ARG A 30 48.28 -45.47 -30.55
CA ARG A 30 49.71 -45.10 -30.38
C ARG A 30 49.86 -43.63 -30.04
N ALA A 31 50.74 -43.38 -29.08
CA ALA A 31 51.21 -42.09 -28.61
C ALA A 31 52.14 -41.39 -29.62
N ALA A 32 52.13 -40.07 -29.63
CA ALA A 32 53.24 -39.19 -30.04
C ALA A 32 52.97 -37.79 -29.43
N THR A 33 53.68 -37.36 -28.39
CA THR A 33 54.91 -36.52 -28.38
C THR A 33 54.83 -35.19 -29.14
N GLU A 34 55.30 -34.18 -28.43
CA GLU A 34 55.37 -32.74 -28.67
C GLU A 34 56.03 -32.32 -30.00
N GLN A 35 55.54 -31.23 -30.62
CA GLN A 35 56.40 -30.13 -31.04
C GLN A 35 55.62 -28.82 -31.30
N LYS A 36 56.08 -27.77 -30.60
CA LYS A 36 55.70 -26.36 -30.73
C LYS A 36 55.91 -25.82 -32.14
N TRP A 37 54.99 -25.01 -32.67
CA TRP A 37 55.32 -23.82 -33.47
C TRP A 37 54.32 -22.70 -33.17
N ALA A 38 54.85 -21.49 -33.05
CA ALA A 38 54.23 -20.28 -32.54
C ALA A 38 53.34 -19.56 -33.56
N GLY A 39 52.39 -18.76 -33.05
CA GLY A 39 51.96 -17.53 -33.73
C GLY A 39 50.45 -17.34 -33.90
N ARG A 40 49.98 -16.24 -33.29
CA ARG A 40 48.71 -15.50 -33.50
C ARG A 40 47.51 -15.95 -32.65
N GLU A 41 47.41 -15.32 -31.48
CA GLU A 41 46.14 -15.16 -30.75
C GLU A 41 45.24 -14.11 -31.44
N PRO A 42 43.91 -14.31 -31.47
CA PRO A 42 42.97 -13.27 -31.82
C PRO A 42 42.63 -12.39 -30.59
N GLU A 43 42.84 -11.08 -30.72
CA GLU A 43 42.40 -10.05 -29.78
C GLU A 43 40.88 -10.14 -29.53
N PHE A 44 40.48 -10.51 -28.32
CA PHE A 44 39.13 -10.28 -27.81
C PHE A 44 39.14 -8.94 -27.05
N ARG A 45 38.67 -7.87 -27.70
CA ARG A 45 38.49 -6.56 -27.05
C ARG A 45 37.28 -6.61 -26.11
N LEU A 46 37.54 -6.45 -24.82
CA LEU A 46 36.51 -6.14 -23.81
C LEU A 46 35.97 -4.71 -24.04
N PRO A 47 34.67 -4.44 -23.88
CA PRO A 47 34.14 -3.08 -23.89
C PRO A 47 34.63 -2.31 -22.63
N PRO A 48 34.79 -0.97 -22.71
CA PRO A 48 35.38 -0.21 -21.62
C PRO A 48 34.50 -0.21 -20.37
N LEU A 49 35.11 -0.58 -19.25
CA LEU A 49 34.60 -0.31 -17.90
C LEU A 49 34.36 1.20 -17.75
N PHE A 50 33.12 1.59 -17.53
CA PHE A 50 32.78 2.93 -17.07
C PHE A 50 33.32 3.13 -15.65
N VAL A 51 34.53 3.69 -15.56
CA VAL A 51 35.11 4.19 -14.31
C VAL A 51 34.63 5.64 -14.13
N PHE A 52 33.84 5.89 -13.08
CA PHE A 52 33.53 7.26 -12.66
C PHE A 52 34.80 7.96 -12.16
N PRO A 53 35.13 9.19 -12.61
CA PRO A 53 36.21 9.95 -12.01
C PRO A 53 35.77 10.48 -10.64
N LEU A 54 36.48 10.07 -9.58
CA LEU A 54 36.44 10.71 -8.27
C LEU A 54 37.01 12.13 -8.39
N PRO A 55 36.35 13.18 -7.85
CA PRO A 55 36.97 14.50 -7.76
C PRO A 55 37.96 14.57 -6.59
N ASP A 56 39.23 14.30 -6.87
CA ASP A 56 40.35 14.65 -6.01
C ASP A 56 40.59 16.17 -6.05
N ALA A 57 40.01 16.91 -5.11
CA ALA A 57 40.52 18.18 -4.57
C ALA A 57 39.56 18.78 -3.53
N LEU A 58 39.28 18.07 -2.43
CA LEU A 58 38.64 18.67 -1.24
C LEU A 58 38.81 17.90 0.08
N GLU A 59 39.45 16.72 0.08
CA GLU A 59 39.58 15.90 1.29
C GLU A 59 40.82 16.20 2.15
N SER A 60 41.86 16.84 1.62
CA SER A 60 43.07 17.14 2.40
C SER A 60 42.91 18.30 3.42
N ARG A 61 41.81 19.08 3.35
CA ARG A 61 41.49 20.13 4.34
C ARG A 61 40.41 19.73 5.35
N ARG A 62 39.70 18.61 5.13
CA ARG A 62 38.66 18.10 6.04
C ARG A 62 39.20 17.09 7.06
N ALA A 63 40.25 16.35 6.72
CA ALA A 63 40.90 15.40 7.64
C ALA A 63 41.53 16.10 8.86
N ALA A 64 42.22 17.24 8.66
CA ALA A 64 42.84 18.00 9.75
C ALA A 64 41.84 18.69 10.70
N ALA A 65 40.62 18.98 10.24
CA ALA A 65 39.57 19.61 11.05
C ALA A 65 38.77 18.60 11.90
N LEU A 66 38.82 17.31 11.55
CA LEU A 66 38.13 16.23 12.27
C LEU A 66 38.95 15.71 13.46
N GLU A 67 40.28 15.63 13.32
CA GLU A 67 41.18 15.21 14.41
C GLU A 67 41.19 16.21 15.59
N GLY A 68 41.08 17.52 15.30
CA GLY A 68 40.99 18.56 16.34
C GLY A 68 39.64 18.62 17.08
N ARG A 69 38.59 17.99 16.56
CA ARG A 69 37.26 17.89 17.21
C ARG A 69 37.10 16.61 18.03
N LEU A 70 37.76 15.53 17.65
CA LEU A 70 37.76 14.27 18.40
C LEU A 70 38.63 14.33 19.66
N SER A 71 39.70 15.13 19.68
CA SER A 71 40.50 15.34 20.90
C SER A 71 39.76 16.11 22.00
N ARG A 72 38.90 17.08 21.62
CA ARG A 72 38.09 17.87 22.56
C ARG A 72 36.89 17.12 23.15
N LEU A 73 36.38 16.11 22.45
CA LEU A 73 35.31 15.24 22.95
C LEU A 73 35.84 14.17 23.92
N ARG A 74 37.10 13.72 23.77
CA ARG A 74 37.75 12.82 24.73
C ARG A 74 38.10 13.51 26.05
N SER A 75 38.51 14.79 26.03
CA SER A 75 38.79 15.55 27.26
C SER A 75 37.53 15.90 28.08
N ALA A 76 36.34 15.89 27.48
CA ALA A 76 35.08 16.17 28.16
C ALA A 76 34.45 14.91 28.80
N ALA A 77 34.75 13.72 28.28
CA ALA A 77 34.27 12.44 28.83
C ALA A 77 35.07 11.98 30.06
N ASP A 78 36.35 12.38 30.18
CA ASP A 78 37.23 12.03 31.32
C ASP A 78 37.01 12.91 32.57
N SER A 79 36.23 13.99 32.48
CA SER A 79 35.90 14.85 33.62
C SER A 79 34.62 14.47 34.37
N GLU A 80 33.73 13.67 33.79
CA GLU A 80 32.46 13.27 34.42
C GLU A 80 32.51 11.90 35.14
N THR A 81 33.61 11.16 35.02
CA THR A 81 33.79 9.83 35.66
C THR A 81 34.65 9.82 36.93
N ARG A 82 35.03 10.99 37.46
CA ARG A 82 35.79 11.12 38.74
C ARG A 82 34.98 11.64 39.93
N GLY A 83 33.65 11.45 39.92
CA GLY A 83 32.78 11.96 40.97
C GLY A 83 31.67 11.01 41.42
N ALA A 84 31.91 9.70 41.56
CA ALA A 84 30.88 8.80 42.11
C ALA A 84 31.42 7.45 42.62
N LEU A 85 32.48 7.42 43.43
CA LEU A 85 32.85 6.22 44.21
C LEU A 85 33.48 6.60 45.56
N SER A 86 32.65 6.80 46.57
CA SER A 86 33.06 6.68 47.98
C SER A 86 31.86 6.38 48.87
N GLY A 87 31.84 5.21 49.51
CA GLY A 87 31.05 4.97 50.72
C GLY A 87 30.05 3.82 50.68
N VAL A 88 30.52 2.57 50.71
CA VAL A 88 29.72 1.43 51.22
C VAL A 88 30.53 0.68 52.28
N ARG A 89 30.17 0.92 53.55
CA ARG A 89 30.26 0.04 54.73
C ARG A 89 29.11 0.53 55.62
N GLY A 90 28.06 -0.21 55.94
CA GLY A 90 27.94 -1.59 56.38
C GLY A 90 27.31 -1.54 57.77
N ARG A 91 26.10 -2.11 57.94
CA ARG A 91 25.56 -2.68 59.20
C ARG A 91 24.13 -3.16 58.98
N GLY A 92 23.89 -4.42 59.32
CA GLY A 92 22.58 -5.05 59.34
C GLY A 92 21.76 -4.70 60.59
N GLY A 93 20.51 -5.16 60.62
CA GLY A 93 19.68 -5.07 61.82
C GLY A 93 18.18 -5.26 61.55
N THR A 94 17.73 -6.51 61.71
CA THR A 94 16.49 -6.93 62.41
C THR A 94 15.11 -6.42 62.00
N ALA A 95 14.24 -7.41 61.78
CA ALA A 95 12.78 -7.33 61.76
C ALA A 95 12.17 -6.79 63.06
N ARG A 96 10.99 -6.13 62.96
CA ARG A 96 9.84 -6.31 63.88
C ARG A 96 8.54 -5.69 63.36
N ARG A 97 7.46 -6.27 63.87
CA ARG A 97 6.03 -6.17 63.55
C ARG A 97 5.33 -4.90 64.09
N GLY A 98 4.12 -4.66 63.57
CA GLY A 98 3.00 -3.95 64.23
C GLY A 98 2.52 -2.75 63.40
N GLY A 99 1.24 -2.50 63.16
CA GLY A 99 -0.02 -3.09 63.59
C GLY A 99 -1.17 -2.10 63.29
N ALA A 100 -2.38 -2.65 63.18
CA ALA A 100 -3.68 -2.01 63.47
C ALA A 100 -4.30 -0.96 62.51
N CYS A 101 -5.48 -1.32 61.99
CA CYS A 101 -6.63 -0.45 61.65
C CYS A 101 -7.23 0.21 62.94
N PRO A 102 -8.41 0.91 62.99
CA PRO A 102 -9.43 1.17 61.94
C PRO A 102 -10.24 2.52 62.05
N ARG A 103 -11.29 2.62 61.20
CA ARG A 103 -12.65 3.22 61.40
C ARG A 103 -12.94 4.71 61.11
N GLY A 104 -14.07 4.88 60.41
CA GLY A 104 -15.07 5.96 60.56
C GLY A 104 -15.39 6.75 59.28
N ALA A 105 -16.62 7.14 58.90
CA ALA A 105 -17.99 6.69 59.13
C ALA A 105 -18.96 7.53 58.25
N ARG A 106 -19.91 6.86 57.59
CA ARG A 106 -21.34 7.22 57.37
C ARG A 106 -21.72 8.64 56.86
N ARG A 107 -22.57 8.69 55.81
CA ARG A 107 -24.05 8.82 55.93
C ARG A 107 -24.75 8.66 54.57
N ALA A 108 -25.93 8.07 54.63
CA ALA A 108 -26.87 7.81 53.54
C ALA A 108 -28.07 8.77 53.64
N HIS A 109 -28.83 8.96 52.55
CA HIS A 109 -30.30 8.92 52.58
C HIS A 109 -30.89 8.67 51.18
N ARG A 110 -31.88 7.78 51.15
CA ARG A 110 -32.76 7.40 50.03
C ARG A 110 -33.93 8.39 49.91
N CYS A 111 -34.54 8.50 48.73
CA CYS A 111 -35.97 8.18 48.53
C CYS A 111 -36.31 8.02 47.02
N ARG A 112 -37.23 7.09 46.74
CA ARG A 112 -37.75 6.65 45.43
C ARG A 112 -39.22 7.05 45.27
N ASP A 113 -39.70 6.88 44.03
CA ASP A 113 -41.06 6.57 43.54
C ASP A 113 -42.13 7.69 43.56
N ARG A 114 -43.12 7.80 42.65
CA ARG A 114 -43.54 7.06 41.44
C ARG A 114 -44.63 7.85 40.66
N HIS A 115 -44.80 7.49 39.38
CA HIS A 115 -45.90 7.67 38.39
C HIS A 115 -47.30 8.21 38.79
N ARG A 116 -47.93 9.00 37.89
CA ARG A 116 -49.10 8.58 37.05
C ARG A 116 -49.54 9.60 35.98
N ILE A 117 -50.34 9.06 35.06
CA ILE A 117 -50.85 9.46 33.74
C ILE A 117 -52.07 10.41 33.81
N GLY A 118 -52.29 11.25 32.77
CA GLY A 118 -53.61 11.33 32.11
C GLY A 118 -54.21 12.68 31.69
N ARG A 119 -54.47 12.78 30.36
CA ARG A 119 -55.61 13.47 29.68
C ARG A 119 -55.67 15.01 29.77
N ALA A 120 -56.35 15.77 28.92
CA ALA A 120 -56.88 15.71 27.55
C ALA A 120 -57.59 17.09 27.41
N GLY A 121 -57.56 17.74 26.26
CA GLY A 121 -58.31 18.99 26.08
C GLY A 121 -58.10 19.63 24.73
N LEU A 122 -59.19 19.77 23.98
CA LEU A 122 -59.30 19.96 22.54
C LEU A 122 -60.07 21.28 22.30
N ARG A 123 -59.87 21.88 21.11
CA ARG A 123 -60.67 22.95 20.46
C ARG A 123 -60.33 24.39 20.90
N LEU A 124 -60.47 25.44 20.10
CA LEU A 124 -60.61 25.74 18.66
C LEU A 124 -60.70 27.28 18.64
N HIS A 125 -60.00 28.01 17.77
CA HIS A 125 -60.56 29.26 17.26
C HIS A 125 -60.16 29.50 15.80
N ARG A 126 -61.22 29.82 15.03
CA ARG A 126 -61.29 30.15 13.61
C ARG A 126 -60.64 31.50 13.31
N GLY A 127 -60.22 31.71 12.06
CA GLY A 127 -60.05 33.06 11.48
C GLY A 127 -59.49 33.02 10.06
N ALA A 128 -60.23 33.55 9.10
CA ALA A 128 -60.09 33.36 7.66
C ALA A 128 -59.09 34.29 6.95
N ARG A 129 -58.75 33.91 5.70
CA ARG A 129 -58.00 34.65 4.65
C ARG A 129 -58.78 35.90 4.12
N PRO A 130 -58.35 36.60 3.04
CA PRO A 130 -57.17 37.47 2.89
C PRO A 130 -57.56 38.86 2.30
N ARG A 131 -56.69 39.89 2.36
CA ARG A 131 -56.81 41.08 1.49
C ARG A 131 -55.46 41.59 0.99
N ARG A 132 -55.50 42.07 -0.26
CA ARG A 132 -54.45 42.61 -1.13
C ARG A 132 -53.88 43.95 -0.64
N GLY A 133 -52.64 44.23 -1.06
CA GLY A 133 -52.23 45.54 -1.57
C GLY A 133 -51.20 46.29 -0.74
N GLY A 134 -50.10 46.72 -1.39
CA GLY A 134 -49.18 47.73 -0.87
C GLY A 134 -47.72 47.34 -1.02
N GLY A 135 -47.10 47.74 -2.13
CA GLY A 135 -45.70 47.41 -2.45
C GLY A 135 -44.67 48.18 -1.64
N ARG A 136 -43.40 47.79 -1.78
CA ARG A 136 -42.23 48.67 -1.66
C ARG A 136 -40.97 47.96 -2.19
N VAL A 137 -40.31 48.68 -3.11
CA VAL A 137 -38.86 48.79 -3.33
C VAL A 137 -38.12 47.53 -3.76
N CYS A 138 -37.92 47.42 -5.08
CA CYS A 138 -36.87 46.63 -5.70
C CYS A 138 -35.50 47.24 -5.35
N GLY A 139 -34.85 46.75 -4.30
CA GLY A 139 -33.42 46.92 -4.07
C GLY A 139 -32.65 45.97 -4.97
N GLY A 140 -31.73 46.52 -5.77
CA GLY A 140 -30.98 45.82 -6.81
C GLY A 140 -30.38 44.50 -6.34
N GLY A 141 -30.79 43.42 -7.00
CA GLY A 141 -30.04 42.18 -6.98
C GLY A 141 -28.65 42.44 -7.54
N GLY A 142 -27.64 42.34 -6.67
CA GLY A 142 -26.28 42.06 -7.09
C GLY A 142 -26.32 40.73 -7.82
N GLY A 143 -26.54 40.79 -9.12
CA GLY A 143 -26.50 39.63 -9.99
C GLY A 143 -25.13 38.98 -9.83
N ASP A 144 -25.13 37.70 -9.52
CA ASP A 144 -24.05 36.76 -9.83
C ASP A 144 -23.78 36.85 -11.34
N VAL A 145 -22.94 37.82 -11.72
CA VAL A 145 -22.48 37.98 -13.08
C VAL A 145 -21.09 37.35 -13.15
N LEU A 146 -21.04 36.26 -13.93
CA LEU A 146 -19.89 35.44 -14.35
C LEU A 146 -19.66 34.11 -13.61
N ALA A 147 -20.69 33.25 -13.61
CA ALA A 147 -20.46 31.84 -13.88
C ALA A 147 -20.06 31.65 -15.36
N ARG A 148 -18.80 31.98 -15.72
CA ARG A 148 -18.20 31.56 -16.99
C ARG A 148 -16.72 31.21 -16.80
N GLN A 149 -16.43 29.97 -17.18
CA GLN A 149 -15.14 29.34 -17.46
C GLN A 149 -14.42 28.62 -16.30
N GLU A 150 -14.60 27.28 -16.30
CA GLU A 150 -13.65 26.25 -15.85
C GLU A 150 -13.65 25.81 -14.37
N ASP A 151 -14.77 25.93 -13.66
CA ASP A 151 -14.96 25.26 -12.37
C ASP A 151 -15.13 23.74 -12.54
N VAL A 152 -14.07 22.96 -12.30
CA VAL A 152 -14.22 21.50 -12.11
C VAL A 152 -14.60 21.26 -10.67
N ARG A 153 -15.85 20.86 -10.41
CA ARG A 153 -16.36 20.49 -9.08
C ARG A 153 -16.49 18.98 -8.98
N LEU A 154 -15.83 18.39 -7.98
CA LEU A 154 -16.06 17.01 -7.58
C LEU A 154 -16.34 16.97 -6.07
N SER A 155 -17.45 16.34 -5.68
CA SER A 155 -17.74 16.04 -4.29
C SER A 155 -17.26 14.63 -4.02
N MET A 156 -16.27 14.49 -3.15
CA MET A 156 -15.58 13.22 -2.95
C MET A 156 -16.04 12.58 -1.66
N ALA A 157 -16.48 11.33 -1.72
CA ALA A 157 -16.87 10.57 -0.54
C ALA A 157 -15.60 10.11 0.21
N ALA A 158 -15.24 10.80 1.29
CA ALA A 158 -14.23 10.31 2.22
C ALA A 158 -14.90 9.69 3.47
N PRO A 159 -14.28 8.69 4.13
CA PRO A 159 -14.73 8.18 5.43
C PRO A 159 -14.88 9.29 6.50
N GLN A 160 -14.21 10.42 6.25
CA GLN A 160 -14.17 11.61 7.09
C GLN A 160 -15.31 12.61 6.82
N GLY A 161 -16.24 12.31 5.91
CA GLY A 161 -17.24 13.23 5.36
C GLY A 161 -16.84 13.78 3.99
N PRO A 162 -17.81 14.23 3.16
CA PRO A 162 -17.53 14.60 1.78
C PRO A 162 -16.64 15.84 1.68
N ILE A 163 -15.48 15.72 1.02
CA ILE A 163 -14.61 16.86 0.71
C ILE A 163 -14.90 17.27 -0.74
N THR A 164 -15.22 18.54 -0.96
CA THR A 164 -15.36 19.05 -2.33
C THR A 164 -14.02 19.56 -2.84
N VAL A 165 -13.54 19.00 -3.95
CA VAL A 165 -12.33 19.46 -4.64
C VAL A 165 -12.72 20.31 -5.84
N HIS A 166 -12.12 21.49 -5.92
CA HIS A 166 -12.29 22.41 -7.03
C HIS A 166 -10.95 22.73 -7.68
N LEU A 167 -10.89 22.74 -9.01
CA LEU A 167 -9.82 23.39 -9.76
C LEU A 167 -10.39 24.68 -10.36
N ARG A 168 -9.68 25.81 -10.18
CA ARG A 168 -10.10 27.11 -10.71
C ARG A 168 -8.92 27.92 -11.22
N ARG A 169 -9.18 28.71 -12.26
CA ARG A 169 -8.30 29.82 -12.63
C ARG A 169 -8.41 30.93 -11.58
N GLY A 170 -7.29 31.50 -11.15
CA GLY A 170 -7.32 32.70 -10.31
C GLY A 170 -6.14 32.86 -9.37
N ALA A 171 -5.98 34.09 -8.88
CA ALA A 171 -4.93 34.49 -7.97
C ALA A 171 -5.20 34.06 -6.51
N ALA A 172 -4.17 34.22 -5.67
CA ALA A 172 -4.12 33.85 -4.26
C ALA A 172 -5.05 34.66 -3.32
N SER A 173 -6.24 35.08 -3.77
CA SER A 173 -7.21 35.88 -2.99
C SER A 173 -8.47 35.10 -2.58
N ALA A 174 -8.47 33.77 -2.71
CA ALA A 174 -9.64 32.95 -2.37
C ALA A 174 -10.03 33.05 -0.89
N ALA A 175 -11.33 33.05 -0.61
CA ALA A 175 -11.88 32.98 0.74
C ALA A 175 -11.66 31.59 1.37
N ALA A 176 -10.40 31.29 1.70
CA ALA A 176 -9.96 30.08 2.40
C ALA A 176 -9.54 30.41 3.84
N ASP A 177 -9.70 29.44 4.73
CA ASP A 177 -9.20 29.54 6.12
C ASP A 177 -7.69 29.26 6.15
N LEU A 178 -7.18 28.46 5.21
CA LEU A 178 -5.76 28.24 4.96
C LEU A 178 -5.45 28.39 3.46
N LEU A 179 -4.53 29.29 3.13
CA LEU A 179 -3.93 29.40 1.80
C LEU A 179 -2.52 28.81 1.82
N VAL A 180 -2.24 27.85 0.96
CA VAL A 180 -0.92 27.21 0.80
C VAL A 180 -0.26 27.70 -0.47
N LEU A 181 0.99 28.14 -0.32
CA LEU A 181 1.84 28.64 -1.39
C LEU A 181 3.06 27.72 -1.50
N PRO A 182 3.17 26.92 -2.56
CA PRO A 182 4.35 26.13 -2.85
C PRO A 182 5.52 27.05 -3.21
N VAL A 183 6.71 26.79 -2.66
CA VAL A 183 7.91 27.60 -2.91
C VAL A 183 9.08 26.71 -3.31
N PRO A 184 9.52 26.73 -4.58
CA PRO A 184 10.76 26.07 -4.98
C PRO A 184 11.97 26.65 -4.25
N GLU A 185 13.01 25.82 -4.04
CA GLU A 185 14.23 26.27 -3.36
C GLU A 185 14.87 27.44 -4.14
N GLY A 186 15.10 28.55 -3.45
CA GLY A 186 15.65 29.77 -4.06
C GLY A 186 14.65 30.66 -4.81
N GLN A 187 13.36 30.29 -4.87
CA GLN A 187 12.33 31.04 -5.60
C GLN A 187 11.28 31.70 -4.68
N GLN A 188 11.71 32.25 -3.53
CA GLN A 188 10.77 32.85 -2.57
C GLN A 188 10.12 34.11 -3.11
N THR A 189 10.87 34.95 -3.85
CA THR A 189 10.34 36.19 -4.41
C THR A 189 9.28 35.93 -5.50
N PRO A 190 9.51 35.05 -6.50
CA PRO A 190 8.45 34.65 -7.44
C PRO A 190 7.23 34.01 -6.78
N ALA A 191 7.42 33.16 -5.76
CA ALA A 191 6.29 32.50 -5.09
C ALA A 191 5.38 33.47 -4.31
N LEU A 192 5.89 34.65 -3.96
CA LEU A 192 5.12 35.74 -3.35
C LEU A 192 4.59 36.75 -4.37
N ALA A 193 4.88 36.59 -5.66
CA ALA A 193 4.33 37.43 -6.72
C ALA A 193 2.84 37.11 -6.91
N GLY A 194 1.99 38.13 -7.01
CA GLY A 194 0.54 37.96 -7.17
C GLY A 194 -0.26 37.79 -5.86
N ILE A 195 0.40 37.82 -4.70
CA ILE A 195 -0.28 37.95 -3.39
C ILE A 195 -0.62 39.42 -3.15
N ASP A 196 -1.74 39.67 -2.47
CA ASP A 196 -2.14 40.99 -2.01
C ASP A 196 -0.97 41.75 -1.33
N ARG A 197 -0.80 43.04 -1.68
CA ARG A 197 0.33 43.85 -1.22
C ARG A 197 0.39 43.96 0.31
N GLY A 198 -0.76 43.98 0.99
CA GLY A 198 -0.87 44.03 2.45
C GLY A 198 -0.35 42.77 3.13
N LEU A 199 -0.41 41.62 2.45
CA LEU A 199 0.06 40.33 2.94
C LEU A 199 1.51 40.03 2.51
N ALA A 200 1.91 40.51 1.33
CA ALA A 200 3.23 40.23 0.77
C ALA A 200 4.39 40.85 1.58
N ARG A 201 4.22 42.05 2.15
CA ARG A 201 5.27 42.70 2.97
C ARG A 201 5.55 41.95 4.28
N PRO A 202 4.55 41.61 5.12
CA PRO A 202 4.76 40.78 6.31
C PRO A 202 5.37 39.41 5.99
N LEU A 203 4.92 38.75 4.91
CA LEU A 203 5.47 37.47 4.48
C LEU A 203 6.95 37.57 4.11
N ARG A 204 7.36 38.58 3.35
CA ARG A 204 8.77 38.80 3.00
C ARG A 204 9.66 39.00 4.23
N GLN A 205 9.18 39.78 5.20
CA GLN A 205 9.90 39.97 6.48
C GLN A 205 10.05 38.64 7.23
N ARG A 206 9.00 37.83 7.29
CA ARG A 206 9.05 36.52 7.94
C ARG A 206 9.91 35.50 7.20
N VAL A 207 9.88 35.49 5.87
CA VAL A 207 10.76 34.64 5.06
C VAL A 207 12.23 34.94 5.35
N ALA A 208 12.61 36.22 5.40
CA ALA A 208 13.97 36.63 5.73
C ALA A 208 14.33 36.28 7.18
N ALA A 209 13.45 36.57 8.14
CA ALA A 209 13.71 36.31 9.57
C ALA A 209 13.81 34.82 9.91
N ALA A 210 13.02 33.97 9.23
CA ALA A 210 12.99 32.53 9.46
C ALA A 210 14.00 31.75 8.61
N ASP A 211 14.85 32.42 7.83
CA ASP A 211 15.76 31.80 6.86
C ASP A 211 15.05 30.82 5.90
N PHE A 212 13.80 31.12 5.52
CA PHE A 212 13.01 30.21 4.69
C PHE A 212 13.61 30.15 3.28
N ARG A 213 14.05 28.96 2.86
CA ARG A 213 14.71 28.77 1.56
C ARG A 213 13.83 28.06 0.53
N GLY A 214 12.77 27.40 0.96
CA GLY A 214 11.93 26.57 0.08
C GLY A 214 12.45 25.14 -0.06
N ARG A 215 13.27 24.67 0.89
CA ARG A 215 13.72 23.27 0.96
C ARG A 215 12.53 22.35 1.20
N THR A 216 12.67 21.08 0.86
CA THR A 216 11.57 20.10 0.94
C THR A 216 10.87 20.05 2.29
N GLU A 217 11.54 20.32 3.41
CA GLU A 217 10.92 20.30 4.75
C GLU A 217 10.51 21.70 5.28
N ASP A 218 10.85 22.77 4.56
CA ASP A 218 10.57 24.14 5.01
C ASP A 218 9.06 24.40 5.03
N VAL A 219 8.54 24.87 6.18
CA VAL A 219 7.15 25.32 6.34
C VAL A 219 7.14 26.62 7.13
N LEU A 220 6.49 27.65 6.61
CA LEU A 220 6.31 28.93 7.29
C LEU A 220 4.84 29.33 7.29
N VAL A 221 4.24 29.45 8.48
CA VAL A 221 2.84 29.82 8.65
C VAL A 221 2.73 31.25 9.18
N HIS A 222 1.99 32.08 8.45
CA HIS A 222 1.66 33.46 8.81
C HIS A 222 0.16 33.63 9.03
N HIS A 223 -0.21 34.24 10.15
CA HIS A 223 -1.59 34.57 10.47
C HIS A 223 -1.84 36.03 10.05
N ALA A 224 -2.56 36.19 8.94
CA ALA A 224 -3.09 37.48 8.54
C ALA A 224 -4.40 37.68 9.32
N GLY A 225 -4.51 38.72 10.14
CA GLY A 225 -5.61 38.90 11.10
C GLY A 225 -7.01 38.47 10.62
N GLY A 226 -7.80 37.87 11.51
CA GLY A 226 -9.03 37.12 11.18
C GLY A 226 -8.81 35.59 11.25
N THR A 227 -9.65 34.79 10.59
CA THR A 227 -9.57 33.31 10.55
C THR A 227 -8.70 32.77 9.41
N ARG A 228 -7.76 33.57 8.86
CA ARG A 228 -7.01 33.23 7.64
C ARG A 228 -5.52 33.01 7.93
N ALA A 229 -5.05 31.78 7.72
CA ALA A 229 -3.64 31.42 7.75
C ALA A 229 -3.08 31.33 6.32
N VAL A 230 -1.82 31.70 6.15
CA VAL A 230 -1.06 31.56 4.91
C VAL A 230 0.18 30.73 5.20
N ALA A 231 0.31 29.58 4.54
CA ALA A 231 1.44 28.68 4.69
C ALA A 231 2.31 28.68 3.43
N LEU A 232 3.57 29.06 3.58
CA LEU A 232 4.60 28.79 2.58
C LEU A 232 5.15 27.38 2.83
N MET A 233 5.21 26.56 1.79
CA MET A 233 5.71 25.19 1.88
C MET A 233 6.74 24.93 0.80
N GLY A 234 7.93 24.48 1.19
CA GLY A 234 9.02 24.27 0.26
C GLY A 234 8.83 23.04 -0.64
N LEU A 235 9.13 23.19 -1.93
CA LEU A 235 9.12 22.12 -2.94
C LEU A 235 10.51 21.52 -3.17
N GLY A 236 11.57 22.12 -2.62
CA GLY A 236 12.95 21.69 -2.85
C GLY A 236 13.48 22.08 -4.24
N ARG A 237 14.57 21.42 -4.66
CA ARG A 237 15.33 21.74 -5.88
C ARG A 237 14.71 21.18 -7.16
N HIS A 238 13.93 20.11 -7.05
CA HIS A 238 13.36 19.39 -8.18
C HIS A 238 11.83 19.39 -8.11
N PRO A 239 11.17 20.56 -8.22
CA PRO A 239 9.72 20.69 -8.08
C PRO A 239 8.93 19.98 -9.19
N THR A 240 9.61 19.39 -10.18
CA THR A 240 8.99 18.63 -11.28
C THR A 240 8.92 17.14 -11.00
N ASP A 241 9.59 16.63 -9.96
CA ASP A 241 9.34 15.27 -9.50
C ASP A 241 7.94 15.21 -8.86
N GLY A 242 7.15 14.17 -9.16
CA GLY A 242 5.81 14.03 -8.58
C GLY A 242 5.83 13.92 -7.05
N ASP A 243 6.98 13.60 -6.44
CA ASP A 243 7.12 13.42 -4.99
C ASP A 243 7.06 14.74 -4.22
N GLY A 244 7.66 15.83 -4.74
CA GLY A 244 7.57 17.16 -4.15
C GLY A 244 6.11 17.63 -3.99
N TRP A 245 5.31 17.47 -5.05
CA TRP A 245 3.88 17.79 -5.04
C TRP A 245 3.06 16.86 -4.13
N ARG A 246 3.41 15.58 -4.08
CA ARG A 246 2.79 14.61 -3.17
C ARG A 246 3.04 14.99 -1.71
N ARG A 247 4.28 15.31 -1.35
CA ARG A 247 4.64 15.79 0.00
C ARG A 247 3.97 17.11 0.33
N LEU A 248 3.86 18.02 -0.63
CA LEU A 248 3.15 19.29 -0.46
C LEU A 248 1.67 19.05 -0.11
N GLY A 249 0.93 18.30 -0.93
CA GLY A 249 -0.49 18.04 -0.69
C GLY A 249 -0.73 17.40 0.68
N ALA A 250 0.11 16.45 1.05
CA ALA A 250 0.00 15.77 2.33
C ALA A 250 0.30 16.69 3.54
N ARG A 251 1.32 17.56 3.43
CA ARG A 251 1.64 18.58 4.45
C ARG A 251 0.57 19.65 4.54
N ALA A 252 0.03 20.11 3.42
CA ALA A 252 -1.09 21.04 3.36
C ALA A 252 -2.29 20.51 4.15
N ARG A 253 -2.59 19.21 4.05
CA ARG A 253 -3.64 18.60 4.86
C ARG A 253 -3.34 18.60 6.35
N ARG A 254 -2.13 18.18 6.75
CA ARG A 254 -1.73 18.19 8.17
C ARG A 254 -1.78 19.59 8.76
N GLU A 255 -1.35 20.58 8.00
CA GLU A 255 -1.40 21.97 8.43
C GLU A 255 -2.85 22.46 8.53
N ALA A 256 -3.72 22.12 7.59
CA ALA A 256 -5.15 22.41 7.68
C ALA A 256 -5.78 21.86 8.97
N ASP A 257 -5.46 20.60 9.31
CA ASP A 257 -5.94 19.93 10.52
C ASP A 257 -5.39 20.59 11.82
N ARG A 258 -4.17 21.15 11.78
CA ARG A 258 -3.59 21.91 12.91
C ARG A 258 -4.27 23.26 13.09
N GLN A 259 -4.55 23.95 11.97
CA GLN A 259 -5.21 25.25 11.96
C GLN A 259 -6.73 25.17 12.18
N GLY A 260 -7.31 23.97 12.17
CA GLY A 260 -8.77 23.79 12.23
C GLY A 260 -9.50 24.36 11.01
N ALA A 261 -8.81 24.39 9.85
CA ALA A 261 -9.31 24.95 8.60
C ALA A 261 -10.39 24.05 7.98
N ARG A 262 -11.51 24.65 7.57
CA ARG A 262 -12.57 23.95 6.82
C ARG A 262 -12.39 24.12 5.32
N ARG A 263 -11.90 25.30 4.91
CA ARG A 263 -11.66 25.65 3.51
C ARG A 263 -10.17 25.86 3.29
N VAL A 264 -9.57 25.04 2.43
CA VAL A 264 -8.14 25.11 2.10
C VAL A 264 -8.00 25.48 0.64
N ALA A 265 -7.11 26.42 0.34
CA ALA A 265 -6.68 26.73 -1.03
C ALA A 265 -5.20 26.41 -1.21
N ILE A 266 -4.81 25.78 -2.32
CA ILE A 266 -3.41 25.53 -2.69
C ILE A 266 -3.17 26.19 -4.04
N HIS A 267 -2.25 27.15 -4.09
CA HIS A 267 -1.92 27.89 -5.32
C HIS A 267 -0.78 27.21 -6.09
N LEU A 268 -1.13 26.36 -7.03
CA LEU A 268 -0.18 25.61 -7.87
C LEU A 268 0.51 26.50 -8.93
N GLY A 269 -0.01 27.69 -9.20
CA GLY A 269 0.54 28.60 -10.22
C GLY A 269 0.48 27.97 -11.61
N ALA A 270 1.56 28.10 -12.40
CA ALA A 270 1.65 27.51 -13.73
C ALA A 270 1.61 25.97 -13.73
N ALA A 271 1.98 25.33 -12.61
CA ALA A 271 1.92 23.87 -12.49
C ALA A 271 0.48 23.33 -12.45
N ALA A 272 -0.52 24.20 -12.25
CA ALA A 272 -1.93 23.80 -12.38
C ALA A 272 -2.28 23.33 -13.80
N ALA A 273 -1.51 23.73 -14.83
CA ALA A 273 -1.69 23.31 -16.21
C ALA A 273 -1.52 21.79 -16.39
N ASP A 274 -0.72 21.15 -15.53
CA ASP A 274 -0.47 19.72 -15.56
C ASP A 274 -1.50 18.95 -14.71
N THR A 275 -2.35 18.18 -15.37
CA THR A 275 -3.34 17.32 -14.71
C THR A 275 -2.72 16.30 -13.75
N ALA A 276 -1.47 15.86 -13.99
CA ALA A 276 -0.77 14.92 -13.10
C ALA A 276 -0.40 15.60 -11.77
N VAL A 277 0.04 16.86 -11.80
CA VAL A 277 0.30 17.66 -10.60
C VAL A 277 -1.00 17.88 -9.83
N VAL A 278 -2.08 18.31 -10.51
CA VAL A 278 -3.40 18.53 -9.91
C VAL A 278 -3.90 17.26 -9.20
N ALA A 279 -3.86 16.11 -9.88
CA ALA A 279 -4.28 14.83 -9.32
C ALA A 279 -3.39 14.40 -8.15
N THR A 280 -2.06 14.55 -8.25
CA THR A 280 -1.11 14.15 -7.21
C THR A 280 -1.29 14.95 -5.92
N VAL A 281 -1.46 16.28 -6.03
CA VAL A 281 -1.71 17.13 -4.87
C VAL A 281 -3.05 16.80 -4.22
N ALA A 282 -4.10 16.64 -5.01
CA ALA A 282 -5.43 16.26 -4.51
C ALA A 282 -5.38 14.90 -3.80
N GLU A 283 -4.81 13.87 -4.43
CA GLU A 283 -4.68 12.52 -3.88
C GLU A 283 -3.95 12.55 -2.54
N ALA A 284 -2.78 13.17 -2.49
CA ALA A 284 -1.97 13.21 -1.28
C ALA A 284 -2.63 13.99 -0.13
N PHE A 285 -3.32 15.09 -0.46
CA PHE A 285 -4.09 15.87 0.50
C PHE A 285 -5.24 15.07 1.12
N LEU A 286 -5.93 14.25 0.31
CA LEU A 286 -7.04 13.44 0.79
C LEU A 286 -6.54 12.25 1.61
N LEU A 287 -5.52 11.54 1.13
CA LEU A 287 -4.92 10.39 1.82
C LEU A 287 -4.32 10.77 3.18
N ALA A 288 -3.68 11.94 3.29
CA ALA A 288 -3.16 12.45 4.56
C ALA A 288 -4.25 12.78 5.58
N GLY A 289 -5.51 12.84 5.14
CA GLY A 289 -6.68 13.03 6.00
C GLY A 289 -7.21 11.77 6.65
N TYR A 290 -6.63 10.60 6.34
CA TYR A 290 -7.06 9.33 6.90
C TYR A 290 -6.85 9.28 8.42
N ARG A 291 -7.81 8.67 9.12
CA ARG A 291 -7.81 8.47 10.58
C ARG A 291 -8.55 7.18 10.84
N PHE A 292 -7.94 6.30 11.63
CA PHE A 292 -8.59 5.11 12.16
C PHE A 292 -8.90 5.34 13.64
N ASP A 293 -10.09 5.88 13.94
CA ASP A 293 -10.55 6.19 15.30
C ASP A 293 -11.78 5.38 15.73
N ARG A 294 -12.14 4.34 14.97
CA ARG A 294 -13.31 3.47 15.18
C ARG A 294 -13.44 2.95 16.61
N TYR A 295 -12.32 2.60 17.23
CA TYR A 295 -12.24 2.03 18.59
C TYR A 295 -11.89 3.03 19.69
N LYS A 296 -11.71 4.32 19.35
CA LYS A 296 -11.44 5.35 20.36
C LYS A 296 -12.76 5.85 20.96
N SER A 297 -12.86 5.82 22.29
CA SER A 297 -13.99 6.40 23.02
C SER A 297 -14.03 7.91 22.88
N GLU A 298 -12.87 8.56 23.03
CA GLU A 298 -12.68 9.99 22.76
C GLU A 298 -12.33 10.19 21.29
N ARG A 299 -13.33 10.64 20.53
CA ARG A 299 -13.14 10.96 19.11
C ARG A 299 -12.56 12.37 18.96
N ASN A 300 -11.72 12.54 17.95
CA ASN A 300 -11.17 13.85 17.63
C ASN A 300 -12.26 14.71 16.95
N GLU A 301 -12.87 15.61 17.72
CA GLU A 301 -13.93 16.54 17.27
C GLU A 301 -13.40 17.76 16.50
N ARG A 302 -12.08 17.83 16.20
CA ARG A 302 -11.53 18.97 15.44
C ARG A 302 -12.27 19.17 14.12
N ARG A 303 -12.46 20.44 13.77
CA ARG A 303 -13.05 20.87 12.49
C ARG A 303 -12.38 20.13 11.34
N ARG A 304 -13.19 19.54 10.47
CA ARG A 304 -12.74 18.77 9.32
C ARG A 304 -12.66 19.70 8.11
N VAL A 305 -11.72 19.41 7.22
CA VAL A 305 -11.69 20.05 5.90
C VAL A 305 -12.95 19.63 5.15
N GLU A 306 -13.69 20.61 4.64
CA GLU A 306 -14.91 20.45 3.85
C GLU A 306 -14.66 20.77 2.37
N ARG A 307 -13.67 21.65 2.08
CA ARG A 307 -13.36 22.11 0.73
C ARG A 307 -11.87 22.25 0.50
N LEU A 308 -11.39 21.69 -0.60
CA LEU A 308 -10.06 21.93 -1.17
C LEU A 308 -10.23 22.68 -2.50
N LEU A 309 -9.52 23.80 -2.64
CA LEU A 309 -9.47 24.61 -3.84
C LEU A 309 -8.04 24.63 -4.39
N LEU A 310 -7.85 24.07 -5.58
CA LEU A 310 -6.62 24.14 -6.34
C LEU A 310 -6.70 25.33 -7.29
N LEU A 311 -5.72 26.24 -7.19
CA LEU A 311 -5.67 27.48 -7.95
C LEU A 311 -4.44 27.50 -8.87
N GLY A 312 -4.60 28.04 -10.07
CA GLY A 312 -3.46 28.36 -10.92
C GLY A 312 -3.86 29.07 -12.20
N ASP A 313 -2.86 29.40 -13.01
CA ASP A 313 -3.03 30.00 -14.32
C ASP A 313 -1.79 29.67 -15.18
N PRO A 314 -1.95 28.98 -16.33
CA PRO A 314 -3.21 28.45 -16.86
C PRO A 314 -3.71 27.21 -16.10
N VAL A 315 -4.95 26.83 -16.35
CA VAL A 315 -5.52 25.53 -15.95
C VAL A 315 -5.80 24.68 -17.20
N PRO A 316 -5.74 23.34 -17.11
CA PRO A 316 -6.04 22.45 -18.23
C PRO A 316 -7.51 22.53 -18.63
N ALA A 317 -7.80 22.05 -19.84
CA ALA A 317 -9.17 21.89 -20.32
C ALA A 317 -10.02 21.14 -19.29
N ALA A 318 -11.23 21.65 -19.04
CA ALA A 318 -12.09 21.15 -17.96
C ALA A 318 -12.40 19.64 -18.04
N ALA A 319 -12.44 19.05 -19.25
CA ALA A 319 -12.62 17.62 -19.44
C ALA A 319 -11.42 16.80 -18.92
N ALA A 320 -10.19 17.22 -19.23
CA ALA A 320 -8.97 16.56 -18.77
C ALA A 320 -8.81 16.65 -17.25
N ALA A 321 -9.08 17.83 -16.67
CA ALA A 321 -9.10 17.99 -15.21
C ALA A 321 -10.17 17.14 -14.53
N ARG A 322 -11.37 17.05 -15.10
CA ARG A 322 -12.44 16.17 -14.58
C ARG A 322 -12.01 14.71 -14.58
N ALA A 323 -11.42 14.21 -15.67
CA ALA A 323 -10.96 12.83 -15.76
C ALA A 323 -9.86 12.52 -14.73
N ALA A 324 -8.88 13.42 -14.59
CA ALA A 324 -7.79 13.26 -13.63
C ALA A 324 -8.28 13.24 -12.18
N LEU A 325 -9.17 14.16 -11.80
CA LEU A 325 -9.72 14.20 -10.45
C LEU A 325 -10.76 13.09 -10.18
N ALA A 326 -11.50 12.63 -11.19
CA ALA A 326 -12.38 11.46 -11.06
C ALA A 326 -11.59 10.17 -10.77
N THR A 327 -10.37 10.07 -11.32
CA THR A 327 -9.45 8.99 -10.95
C THR A 327 -9.12 9.05 -9.46
N VAL A 328 -8.77 10.23 -8.95
CA VAL A 328 -8.49 10.43 -7.52
C VAL A 328 -9.71 10.09 -6.66
N ASP A 329 -10.90 10.50 -7.08
CA ASP A 329 -12.17 10.24 -6.40
C ASP A 329 -12.50 8.76 -6.25
N THR A 330 -12.11 7.96 -7.23
CA THR A 330 -12.31 6.52 -7.17
C THR A 330 -11.20 5.83 -6.37
N VAL A 331 -9.94 6.20 -6.59
CA VAL A 331 -8.79 5.47 -6.02
C VAL A 331 -8.62 5.72 -4.54
N VAL A 332 -8.78 6.96 -4.07
CA VAL A 332 -8.56 7.33 -2.66
C VAL A 332 -9.45 6.54 -1.70
N PRO A 333 -10.77 6.40 -1.93
CA PRO A 333 -11.63 5.56 -1.09
C PRO A 333 -11.20 4.09 -1.04
N HIS A 334 -10.73 3.51 -2.14
CA HIS A 334 -10.23 2.13 -2.15
C HIS A 334 -8.92 2.00 -1.37
N VAL A 335 -8.00 2.96 -1.48
CA VAL A 335 -6.80 3.00 -0.61
C VAL A 335 -7.21 3.08 0.87
N MET A 336 -8.15 3.97 1.22
CA MET A 336 -8.62 4.12 2.60
C MET A 336 -9.32 2.86 3.11
N ARG A 337 -10.13 2.18 2.27
CA ARG A 337 -10.73 0.89 2.60
C ARG A 337 -9.65 -0.15 2.91
N VAL A 338 -8.60 -0.25 2.10
CA VAL A 338 -7.48 -1.17 2.39
C VAL A 338 -6.82 -0.82 3.73
N ARG A 339 -6.64 0.48 4.03
CA ARG A 339 -6.14 0.89 5.35
C ARG A 339 -7.08 0.48 6.49
N ASP A 340 -8.39 0.62 6.31
CA ASP A 340 -9.37 0.20 7.30
C ASP A 340 -9.31 -1.31 7.54
N LEU A 341 -9.29 -2.11 6.48
CA LEU A 341 -9.18 -3.58 6.58
C LEU A 341 -7.90 -4.01 7.31
N VAL A 342 -6.76 -3.39 6.99
CA VAL A 342 -5.47 -3.69 7.63
C VAL A 342 -5.42 -3.21 9.09
N ASN A 343 -6.08 -2.09 9.41
CA ASN A 343 -6.10 -1.55 10.76
C ASN A 343 -7.14 -2.22 11.68
N GLU A 344 -8.14 -2.86 11.11
CA GLU A 344 -9.16 -3.61 11.82
C GLU A 344 -8.54 -4.76 12.64
N PRO A 345 -8.91 -4.95 13.93
CA PRO A 345 -8.42 -6.08 14.71
C PRO A 345 -8.82 -7.41 14.07
N ALA A 346 -7.97 -8.42 14.23
CA ALA A 346 -8.22 -9.77 13.72
C ALA A 346 -9.53 -10.40 14.24
N SER A 347 -9.98 -10.00 15.44
CA SER A 347 -11.28 -10.44 15.98
C SER A 347 -12.49 -9.96 15.18
N VAL A 348 -12.31 -8.96 14.31
CA VAL A 348 -13.34 -8.43 13.40
C VAL A 348 -13.00 -8.75 11.95
N ALA A 349 -11.77 -8.51 11.52
CA ALA A 349 -11.33 -8.72 10.14
C ALA A 349 -11.03 -10.19 9.80
N THR A 350 -11.98 -11.08 10.06
CA THR A 350 -11.88 -12.51 9.74
C THR A 350 -12.00 -12.79 8.22
N PRO A 351 -11.73 -14.02 7.74
CA PRO A 351 -11.94 -14.39 6.33
C PRO A 351 -13.38 -14.18 5.87
N ARG A 352 -14.38 -14.44 6.74
CA ARG A 352 -15.80 -14.13 6.44
C ARG A 352 -16.04 -12.63 6.35
N TYR A 353 -15.42 -11.83 7.20
CA TYR A 353 -15.52 -10.38 7.11
C TYR A 353 -14.93 -9.85 5.80
N LEU A 354 -13.75 -10.32 5.41
CA LEU A 354 -13.12 -9.94 4.14
C LEU A 354 -14.00 -10.32 2.93
N ALA A 355 -14.59 -11.52 2.96
CA ALA A 355 -15.56 -11.95 1.95
C ALA A 355 -16.78 -11.01 1.86
N ALA A 356 -17.36 -10.64 3.01
CA ALA A 356 -18.49 -9.71 3.05
C ALA A 356 -18.14 -8.33 2.50
N GLN A 357 -16.91 -7.85 2.73
CA GLN A 357 -16.42 -6.57 2.19
C GLN A 357 -16.26 -6.61 0.66
N ALA A 358 -15.84 -7.75 0.10
CA ALA A 358 -15.81 -7.93 -1.35
C ALA A 358 -17.21 -8.05 -1.97
N GLU A 359 -18.13 -8.79 -1.33
CA GLU A 359 -19.52 -8.91 -1.80
C GLU A 359 -20.25 -7.57 -1.77
N GLU A 360 -19.98 -6.71 -0.77
CA GLU A 360 -20.48 -5.34 -0.74
C GLU A 360 -20.05 -4.55 -1.97
N LEU A 361 -18.79 -4.67 -2.37
CA LEU A 361 -18.24 -4.04 -3.58
C LEU A 361 -18.90 -4.58 -4.86
N GLY A 362 -19.04 -5.90 -4.98
CA GLY A 362 -19.68 -6.52 -6.15
C GLY A 362 -21.15 -6.09 -6.32
N ARG A 363 -21.87 -5.87 -5.22
CA ARG A 363 -23.24 -5.31 -5.26
C ARG A 363 -23.27 -3.82 -5.63
N ALA A 364 -22.27 -3.06 -5.21
CA ALA A 364 -22.24 -1.61 -5.37
C ALA A 364 -21.68 -1.14 -6.73
N ILE A 365 -20.80 -1.93 -7.35
CA ILE A 365 -20.05 -1.55 -8.55
C ILE A 365 -20.56 -2.35 -9.75
N PRO A 366 -21.22 -1.70 -10.74
CA PRO A 366 -21.63 -2.38 -11.95
C PRO A 366 -20.45 -3.00 -12.71
N GLY A 367 -20.63 -4.24 -13.17
CA GLY A 367 -19.62 -4.97 -13.93
C GLY A 367 -18.53 -5.66 -13.09
N LEU A 368 -18.58 -5.55 -11.75
CA LEU A 368 -17.72 -6.31 -10.84
C LEU A 368 -18.45 -7.57 -10.35
N ASP A 369 -18.04 -8.73 -10.84
CA ASP A 369 -18.51 -10.02 -10.31
C ASP A 369 -17.66 -10.47 -9.13
N VAL A 370 -18.29 -11.04 -8.11
CA VAL A 370 -17.63 -11.53 -6.89
C VAL A 370 -18.19 -12.87 -6.50
N GLU A 371 -17.35 -13.90 -6.58
CA GLU A 371 -17.64 -15.23 -6.07
C GLU A 371 -16.91 -15.48 -4.75
N VAL A 372 -17.63 -15.99 -3.75
CA VAL A 372 -17.05 -16.43 -2.47
C VAL A 372 -17.20 -17.94 -2.34
N TRP A 373 -16.08 -18.64 -2.19
CA TRP A 373 -16.05 -20.10 -2.10
C TRP A 373 -15.87 -20.53 -0.65
N GLY A 374 -16.78 -21.39 -0.19
CA GLY A 374 -16.65 -22.13 1.06
C GLY A 374 -15.89 -23.45 0.90
N VAL A 375 -15.65 -24.14 2.02
CA VAL A 375 -14.81 -25.34 2.12
C VAL A 375 -15.13 -26.41 1.07
N LYS A 376 -16.42 -26.70 0.83
CA LYS A 376 -16.83 -27.71 -0.15
C LYS A 376 -16.35 -27.41 -1.58
N ARG A 377 -16.37 -26.14 -2.00
CA ARG A 377 -15.88 -25.76 -3.33
C ARG A 377 -14.36 -25.78 -3.37
N MET A 378 -13.70 -25.30 -2.32
CA MET A 378 -12.24 -25.35 -2.20
C MET A 378 -11.68 -26.78 -2.25
N GLN A 379 -12.38 -27.75 -1.64
CA GLN A 379 -12.04 -29.17 -1.74
C GLN A 379 -12.14 -29.70 -3.17
N ARG A 380 -13.19 -29.32 -3.92
CA ARG A 380 -13.36 -29.72 -5.33
C ARG A 380 -12.29 -29.12 -6.24
N GLU A 381 -11.89 -27.88 -5.99
CA GLU A 381 -10.84 -27.19 -6.74
C GLU A 381 -9.41 -27.61 -6.31
N ASN A 382 -9.32 -28.46 -5.29
CA ASN A 382 -8.08 -28.90 -4.64
C ASN A 382 -7.20 -27.75 -4.15
N LEU A 383 -7.80 -26.78 -3.42
CA LEU A 383 -7.06 -25.72 -2.73
C LEU A 383 -6.46 -26.24 -1.42
N ALA A 384 -5.52 -27.17 -1.56
CA ALA A 384 -5.02 -28.00 -0.47
C ALA A 384 -4.16 -27.23 0.53
N GLY A 385 -3.38 -26.25 0.06
CA GLY A 385 -2.56 -25.37 0.90
C GLY A 385 -3.42 -24.48 1.80
N LEU A 386 -4.42 -23.80 1.24
CA LEU A 386 -5.39 -22.99 1.97
C LEU A 386 -6.15 -23.83 3.01
N LEU A 387 -6.62 -25.01 2.63
CA LEU A 387 -7.32 -25.91 3.54
C LEU A 387 -6.40 -26.51 4.61
N ALA A 388 -5.08 -26.62 4.38
CA ALA A 388 -4.12 -27.09 5.37
C ALA A 388 -3.78 -26.02 6.41
N VAL A 389 -3.50 -24.80 5.96
CA VAL A 389 -3.19 -23.65 6.84
C VAL A 389 -4.38 -23.34 7.76
N ALA A 390 -5.60 -23.40 7.23
CA ALA A 390 -6.80 -23.05 7.97
C ALA A 390 -7.16 -23.99 9.14
N ARG A 391 -6.59 -25.20 9.22
CA ARG A 391 -7.08 -26.27 10.13
C ARG A 391 -6.93 -25.95 11.61
N GLY A 392 -6.08 -24.98 11.94
CA GLY A 392 -5.91 -24.53 13.32
C GLY A 392 -7.01 -23.59 13.79
N SER A 393 -7.73 -22.91 12.88
CA SER A 393 -8.80 -21.98 13.23
C SER A 393 -10.18 -22.64 13.26
N ARG A 394 -11.06 -22.10 14.11
CA ARG A 394 -12.51 -22.38 14.06
C ARG A 394 -13.23 -21.52 13.02
N GLU A 395 -12.60 -20.43 12.62
CA GLU A 395 -13.10 -19.58 11.55
C GLU A 395 -12.78 -20.24 10.21
N GLU A 396 -13.81 -20.56 9.45
CA GLU A 396 -13.62 -21.22 8.17
C GLU A 396 -12.90 -20.32 7.15
N PRO A 397 -12.00 -20.88 6.33
CA PRO A 397 -11.37 -20.14 5.25
C PRO A 397 -12.41 -19.70 4.20
N ARG A 398 -12.07 -18.67 3.44
CA ARG A 398 -12.83 -18.21 2.28
C ARG A 398 -11.87 -18.00 1.11
N PHE A 399 -12.27 -18.42 -0.07
CA PHE A 399 -11.56 -18.07 -1.30
C PHE A 399 -12.42 -17.11 -2.10
N LEU A 400 -11.94 -15.89 -2.31
CA LEU A 400 -12.66 -14.89 -3.08
C LEU A 400 -12.10 -14.85 -4.49
N LYS A 401 -13.00 -14.78 -5.47
CA LYS A 401 -12.67 -14.53 -6.87
C LYS A 401 -13.45 -13.32 -7.34
N LEU A 402 -12.75 -12.24 -7.67
CA LEU A 402 -13.33 -11.00 -8.21
C LEU A 402 -13.05 -10.95 -9.71
N HIS A 403 -14.03 -10.67 -10.55
CA HIS A 403 -13.84 -10.57 -12.00
C HIS A 403 -14.42 -9.26 -12.52
N TYR A 404 -13.62 -8.57 -13.32
CA TYR A 404 -14.02 -7.38 -14.05
C TYR A 404 -13.51 -7.50 -15.49
N ALA A 405 -14.39 -7.26 -16.47
CA ALA A 405 -14.04 -7.22 -17.88
C ALA A 405 -14.47 -5.87 -18.48
N GLY A 406 -13.51 -4.96 -18.66
CA GLY A 406 -13.76 -3.65 -19.23
C GLY A 406 -14.08 -3.68 -20.71
N ALA A 407 -14.89 -2.72 -21.15
CA ALA A 407 -15.18 -2.54 -22.57
C ALA A 407 -13.88 -2.21 -23.33
N GLY A 408 -13.63 -2.95 -24.43
CA GLY A 408 -12.41 -2.76 -25.22
C GLY A 408 -11.14 -3.29 -24.55
N ALA A 409 -11.26 -4.19 -23.57
CA ALA A 409 -10.11 -4.82 -22.93
C ALA A 409 -9.14 -5.46 -23.95
N ARG A 410 -7.86 -5.06 -23.86
CA ARG A 410 -6.77 -5.59 -24.70
C ARG A 410 -5.79 -6.48 -23.95
N ALA A 411 -5.86 -6.45 -22.62
CA ALA A 411 -5.03 -7.23 -21.73
C ALA A 411 -5.90 -7.94 -20.69
N ARG A 412 -5.53 -9.18 -20.37
CA ARG A 412 -6.09 -9.99 -19.28
C ARG A 412 -5.05 -10.17 -18.20
N VAL A 413 -5.30 -9.63 -17.02
CA VAL A 413 -4.39 -9.70 -15.87
C VAL A 413 -5.05 -10.46 -14.73
N ALA A 414 -4.30 -11.39 -14.13
CA ALA A 414 -4.69 -11.98 -12.86
C ALA A 414 -3.94 -11.30 -11.71
N LEU A 415 -4.66 -10.92 -10.67
CA LEU A 415 -4.10 -10.47 -9.41
C LEU A 415 -4.26 -11.57 -8.35
N VAL A 416 -3.22 -11.85 -7.58
CA VAL A 416 -3.28 -12.81 -6.47
C VAL A 416 -2.84 -12.13 -5.18
N GLY A 417 -3.63 -12.21 -4.11
CA GLY A 417 -3.36 -11.45 -2.89
C GLY A 417 -3.36 -12.31 -1.63
N LYS A 418 -2.24 -12.34 -0.89
CA LYS A 418 -2.16 -13.04 0.42
C LYS A 418 -3.17 -12.44 1.39
N ALA A 419 -4.05 -13.27 1.95
CA ALA A 419 -5.11 -12.85 2.88
C ALA A 419 -5.09 -13.64 4.20
N ILE A 420 -3.95 -13.68 4.89
CA ILE A 420 -3.90 -14.26 6.23
C ILE A 420 -4.41 -13.21 7.23
N THR A 421 -5.65 -13.37 7.70
CA THR A 421 -6.33 -12.36 8.52
C THR A 421 -5.75 -12.25 9.93
N PHE A 422 -5.10 -13.32 10.39
CA PHE A 422 -4.19 -13.27 11.52
C PHE A 422 -3.17 -14.39 11.40
N ASP A 423 -1.90 -14.04 11.56
CA ASP A 423 -0.80 -14.98 11.52
C ASP A 423 -0.11 -15.10 12.88
N SER A 424 -0.34 -16.23 13.55
CA SER A 424 0.39 -16.59 14.78
C SER A 424 1.67 -17.39 14.49
N GLY A 425 1.84 -17.84 13.25
CA GLY A 425 2.83 -18.85 12.83
C GLY A 425 2.38 -20.30 12.97
N GLY A 426 1.15 -20.54 13.45
CA GLY A 426 0.64 -21.90 13.66
C GLY A 426 1.38 -22.60 14.81
N LEU A 427 1.87 -23.81 14.58
CA LEU A 427 2.69 -24.53 15.57
C LEU A 427 4.13 -24.02 15.66
N SER A 428 4.61 -23.36 14.60
CA SER A 428 5.88 -22.63 14.56
C SER A 428 5.67 -21.22 15.12
N LEU A 429 5.20 -21.16 16.37
CA LEU A 429 4.61 -19.98 16.97
C LEU A 429 5.57 -18.78 16.97
N LYS A 430 5.09 -17.63 16.48
CA LYS A 430 5.82 -16.36 16.54
C LYS A 430 6.01 -15.90 17.99
N PRO A 431 7.12 -15.20 18.29
CA PRO A 431 7.24 -14.45 19.54
C PRO A 431 6.10 -13.43 19.71
N ALA A 432 5.63 -13.22 20.94
CA ALA A 432 4.47 -12.36 21.22
C ALA A 432 4.58 -10.96 20.59
N LYS A 433 5.77 -10.34 20.63
CA LYS A 433 5.99 -9.01 20.05
C LYS A 433 5.80 -8.98 18.53
N ALA A 434 6.20 -10.05 17.84
CA ALA A 434 6.03 -10.16 16.40
C ALA A 434 4.55 -10.35 16.01
N MET A 435 3.72 -10.93 16.89
CA MET A 435 2.28 -11.15 16.64
C MET A 435 1.41 -9.89 16.74
N GLU A 436 1.82 -8.86 17.49
CA GLU A 436 0.98 -7.66 17.76
C GLU A 436 0.42 -6.99 16.50
N THR A 437 1.17 -7.06 15.39
CA THR A 437 0.80 -6.41 14.13
C THR A 437 0.25 -7.39 13.09
N MET A 438 0.29 -8.70 13.31
CA MET A 438 -0.03 -9.72 12.29
C MET A 438 -1.47 -9.73 11.77
N LYS A 439 -2.33 -8.83 12.24
CA LYS A 439 -3.57 -8.45 11.55
C LYS A 439 -3.35 -7.85 10.16
N TYR A 440 -2.16 -7.28 9.88
CA TYR A 440 -1.86 -6.70 8.57
C TYR A 440 -1.52 -7.76 7.51
N ASP A 441 -1.41 -9.03 7.89
CA ASP A 441 -0.91 -10.11 7.03
C ASP A 441 -1.90 -10.53 5.92
N MET A 442 -2.99 -9.78 5.81
CA MET A 442 -3.99 -9.81 4.75
C MET A 442 -3.92 -8.63 3.77
N ALA A 443 -2.91 -7.76 3.91
CA ALA A 443 -2.78 -6.54 3.12
C ALA A 443 -2.70 -6.80 1.60
N GLY A 444 -2.11 -7.93 1.18
CA GLY A 444 -2.06 -8.33 -0.22
C GLY A 444 -3.46 -8.55 -0.80
N GLY A 445 -4.26 -9.37 -0.13
CA GLY A 445 -5.65 -9.65 -0.49
C GLY A 445 -6.55 -8.41 -0.43
N ALA A 446 -6.40 -7.59 0.61
CA ALA A 446 -7.10 -6.31 0.72
C ALA A 446 -6.81 -5.40 -0.49
N THR A 447 -5.53 -5.32 -0.88
CA THR A 447 -5.07 -4.54 -2.02
C THR A 447 -5.64 -5.05 -3.33
N VAL A 448 -5.68 -6.37 -3.53
CA VAL A 448 -6.34 -6.98 -4.72
C VAL A 448 -7.82 -6.62 -4.77
N ILE A 449 -8.56 -6.75 -3.67
CA ILE A 449 -9.98 -6.37 -3.61
C ILE A 449 -10.16 -4.90 -4.00
N GLY A 450 -9.35 -4.01 -3.42
CA GLY A 450 -9.41 -2.56 -3.71
C GLY A 450 -9.02 -2.22 -5.15
N ALA A 451 -7.99 -2.86 -5.71
CA ALA A 451 -7.50 -2.57 -7.06
C ALA A 451 -8.46 -3.05 -8.16
N VAL A 452 -9.05 -4.26 -8.03
CA VAL A 452 -10.04 -4.76 -8.99
C VAL A 452 -11.31 -3.90 -8.94
N ALA A 453 -11.77 -3.54 -7.74
CA ALA A 453 -12.92 -2.66 -7.57
C ALA A 453 -12.66 -1.25 -8.15
N ALA A 454 -11.46 -0.69 -7.96
CA ALA A 454 -11.08 0.58 -8.55
C ALA A 454 -11.05 0.52 -10.09
N ALA A 455 -10.50 -0.55 -10.66
CA ALA A 455 -10.49 -0.75 -12.12
C ALA A 455 -11.91 -0.81 -12.70
N ALA A 456 -12.80 -1.55 -12.03
CA ALA A 456 -14.20 -1.66 -12.44
C ALA A 456 -14.95 -0.32 -12.36
N GLN A 457 -14.80 0.40 -11.24
CA GLN A 457 -15.47 1.69 -11.02
C GLN A 457 -14.95 2.80 -11.95
N LEU A 458 -13.68 2.72 -12.37
CA LEU A 458 -13.10 3.61 -13.38
C LEU A 458 -13.43 3.19 -14.82
N ALA A 459 -14.09 2.06 -15.01
CA ALA A 459 -14.36 1.45 -16.31
C ALA A 459 -13.09 1.31 -17.19
N LEU A 460 -11.97 0.88 -16.59
CA LEU A 460 -10.70 0.75 -17.33
C LEU A 460 -10.78 -0.32 -18.42
N PRO A 461 -10.14 -0.12 -19.59
CA PRO A 461 -10.19 -1.07 -20.71
C PRO A 461 -9.23 -2.27 -20.49
N VAL A 462 -9.46 -3.03 -19.43
CA VAL A 462 -8.67 -4.21 -19.04
C VAL A 462 -9.60 -5.29 -18.48
N GLU A 463 -9.25 -6.56 -18.70
CA GLU A 463 -9.87 -7.68 -17.99
C GLU A 463 -8.99 -8.04 -16.79
N VAL A 464 -9.55 -7.96 -15.57
CA VAL A 464 -8.83 -8.25 -14.33
C VAL A 464 -9.58 -9.31 -13.52
N THR A 465 -8.88 -10.38 -13.13
CA THR A 465 -9.39 -11.36 -12.17
C THR A 465 -8.55 -11.35 -10.90
N GLY A 466 -9.17 -11.03 -9.75
CA GLY A 466 -8.53 -11.12 -8.43
C GLY A 466 -8.79 -12.47 -7.76
N TYR A 467 -7.75 -13.09 -7.22
CA TYR A 467 -7.80 -14.34 -6.45
C TYR A 467 -7.27 -14.09 -5.03
N VAL A 468 -8.11 -14.29 -4.03
CA VAL A 468 -7.77 -13.97 -2.63
C VAL A 468 -8.05 -15.16 -1.71
N PRO A 469 -7.03 -15.99 -1.42
CA PRO A 469 -7.13 -17.09 -0.46
C PRO A 469 -7.08 -16.56 0.99
N ALA A 470 -8.24 -16.42 1.63
CA ALA A 470 -8.38 -15.84 2.96
C ALA A 470 -8.51 -16.91 4.07
N THR A 471 -7.67 -16.83 5.10
CA THR A 471 -7.71 -17.73 6.27
C THR A 471 -7.00 -17.12 7.49
N GLU A 472 -7.09 -17.78 8.64
CA GLU A 472 -6.25 -17.52 9.81
C GLU A 472 -5.24 -18.65 9.99
N ASN A 473 -4.00 -18.31 10.35
CA ASN A 473 -2.98 -19.28 10.72
C ASN A 473 -2.83 -19.30 12.25
N LEU A 474 -3.48 -20.28 12.89
CA LEU A 474 -3.57 -20.41 14.34
C LEU A 474 -3.05 -21.77 14.82
N PRO A 475 -2.51 -21.88 16.06
CA PRO A 475 -2.35 -23.18 16.69
C PRO A 475 -3.73 -23.77 17.01
N GLY A 476 -3.82 -25.10 17.03
CA GLY A 476 -5.06 -25.80 17.36
C GLY A 476 -4.87 -27.31 17.31
N GLY A 477 -5.80 -28.06 17.90
CA GLY A 477 -5.72 -29.54 17.94
C GLY A 477 -5.75 -30.22 16.56
N SER A 478 -6.19 -29.49 15.52
CA SER A 478 -6.21 -29.95 14.13
C SER A 478 -5.23 -29.19 13.24
N ALA A 479 -4.39 -28.32 13.80
CA ALA A 479 -3.45 -27.50 13.03
C ALA A 479 -2.49 -28.37 12.18
N GLN A 480 -2.07 -27.81 11.06
CA GLN A 480 -0.97 -28.36 10.28
C GLN A 480 0.30 -28.46 11.15
N LYS A 481 1.08 -29.52 10.93
CA LYS A 481 2.32 -29.80 11.67
C LYS A 481 3.54 -29.69 10.75
N PRO A 482 4.69 -29.26 11.29
CA PRO A 482 5.97 -29.52 10.65
C PRO A 482 6.13 -31.01 10.29
N GLY A 483 6.54 -31.30 9.06
CA GLY A 483 6.61 -32.63 8.45
C GLY A 483 5.37 -33.06 7.67
N ASP A 484 4.23 -32.33 7.76
CA ASP A 484 3.06 -32.64 6.92
C ASP A 484 3.37 -32.36 5.43
N VAL A 485 2.88 -33.22 4.53
CA VAL A 485 3.02 -33.04 3.08
C VAL A 485 1.69 -32.64 2.45
N ILE A 486 1.67 -31.54 1.71
CA ILE A 486 0.52 -31.06 0.93
C ILE A 486 0.69 -31.49 -0.53
N ARG A 487 -0.38 -31.98 -1.17
CA ARG A 487 -0.43 -32.22 -2.62
C ARG A 487 -1.30 -31.18 -3.31
N TYR A 488 -0.69 -30.36 -4.14
CA TYR A 488 -1.34 -29.28 -4.86
C TYR A 488 -2.00 -29.75 -6.15
N ALA A 489 -2.85 -28.90 -6.70
CA ALA A 489 -3.62 -29.21 -7.89
C ALA A 489 -2.81 -29.25 -9.20
N ASN A 490 -1.61 -28.64 -9.22
CA ASN A 490 -0.64 -28.81 -10.31
C ASN A 490 0.19 -30.11 -10.17
N GLY A 491 -0.15 -30.99 -9.22
CA GLY A 491 0.50 -32.27 -8.97
C GLY A 491 1.70 -32.21 -8.02
N LYS A 492 2.27 -31.02 -7.79
CA LYS A 492 3.43 -30.85 -6.90
C LYS A 492 3.08 -31.18 -5.45
N THR A 493 4.05 -31.78 -4.76
CA THR A 493 3.99 -32.07 -3.33
C THR A 493 4.96 -31.16 -2.56
N VAL A 494 4.49 -30.63 -1.42
CA VAL A 494 5.27 -29.72 -0.57
C VAL A 494 5.30 -30.25 0.85
N GLU A 495 6.49 -30.54 1.36
CA GLU A 495 6.77 -30.77 2.76
C GLU A 495 6.77 -29.45 3.53
N VAL A 496 5.94 -29.34 4.56
CA VAL A 496 5.83 -28.15 5.40
C VAL A 496 6.74 -28.32 6.60
N LEU A 497 7.86 -27.60 6.65
CA LEU A 497 8.80 -27.66 7.77
C LEU A 497 8.65 -26.47 8.73
N ASN A 498 8.05 -25.38 8.27
CA ASN A 498 7.74 -24.22 9.09
C ASN A 498 6.31 -23.73 8.78
N THR A 499 5.43 -23.78 9.77
CA THR A 499 4.03 -23.34 9.62
C THR A 499 3.86 -21.82 9.64
N ASP A 500 4.93 -21.08 9.94
CA ASP A 500 5.05 -19.61 9.82
C ASP A 500 5.43 -19.16 8.40
N ALA A 501 5.62 -20.11 7.49
CA ALA A 501 5.74 -19.87 6.06
C ALA A 501 4.45 -20.29 5.34
N GLU A 502 3.30 -19.87 5.90
CA GLU A 502 1.94 -20.18 5.45
C GLU A 502 1.54 -19.40 4.19
N GLY A 503 1.98 -18.14 4.08
CA GLY A 503 1.55 -17.24 3.01
C GLY A 503 1.84 -17.81 1.61
N ARG A 504 3.01 -18.41 1.43
CA ARG A 504 3.38 -19.05 0.17
C ARG A 504 2.56 -20.31 -0.12
N LEU A 505 2.12 -21.03 0.92
CA LEU A 505 1.28 -22.23 0.76
C LEU A 505 -0.12 -21.86 0.26
N VAL A 506 -0.73 -20.80 0.82
CA VAL A 506 -2.06 -20.36 0.35
C VAL A 506 -1.99 -19.69 -1.03
N LEU A 507 -0.89 -18.98 -1.32
CA LEU A 507 -0.65 -18.38 -2.64
C LEU A 507 -0.39 -19.44 -3.71
N ALA A 508 0.28 -20.55 -3.39
CA ALA A 508 0.52 -21.64 -4.34
C ALA A 508 -0.78 -22.18 -4.95
N ASP A 509 -1.84 -22.37 -4.14
CA ASP A 509 -3.17 -22.75 -4.63
C ASP A 509 -3.75 -21.69 -5.58
N ALA A 510 -3.66 -20.42 -5.19
CA ALA A 510 -4.25 -19.32 -5.94
C ALA A 510 -3.51 -19.05 -7.27
N LEU A 511 -2.17 -19.14 -7.28
CA LEU A 511 -1.32 -19.02 -8.47
C LEU A 511 -1.56 -20.20 -9.44
N ALA A 512 -1.64 -21.42 -8.93
CA ALA A 512 -1.94 -22.59 -9.74
C ALA A 512 -3.34 -22.48 -10.38
N LEU A 513 -4.33 -21.99 -9.63
CA LEU A 513 -5.68 -21.73 -10.14
C LEU A 513 -5.70 -20.59 -11.17
N ALA A 514 -5.01 -19.47 -10.91
CA ALA A 514 -4.93 -18.34 -11.81
C ALA A 514 -4.25 -18.72 -13.15
N SER A 515 -3.20 -19.53 -13.10
CA SER A 515 -2.47 -20.01 -14.28
C SER A 515 -3.37 -20.80 -15.25
N ARG A 516 -4.36 -21.55 -14.74
CA ARG A 516 -5.33 -22.30 -15.58
C ARG A 516 -6.13 -21.39 -16.51
N ALA A 517 -6.35 -20.13 -16.12
CA ALA A 517 -7.07 -19.15 -16.94
C ALA A 517 -6.23 -18.57 -18.08
N ARG A 518 -4.90 -18.86 -18.10
CA ARG A 518 -3.92 -18.33 -19.05
C ARG A 518 -4.07 -16.82 -19.30
N PRO A 519 -3.96 -15.99 -18.25
CA PRO A 519 -3.94 -14.54 -18.43
C PRO A 519 -2.64 -14.10 -19.12
N ASP A 520 -2.60 -12.88 -19.63
CA ASP A 520 -1.39 -12.30 -20.23
C ASP A 520 -0.31 -12.02 -19.19
N ALA A 521 -0.70 -11.79 -17.93
CA ALA A 521 0.19 -11.62 -16.79
C ALA A 521 -0.50 -12.02 -15.47
N ILE A 522 0.30 -12.52 -14.52
CA ILE A 522 -0.07 -12.73 -13.12
C ILE A 522 0.77 -11.78 -12.25
N ILE A 523 0.13 -10.99 -11.39
CA ILE A 523 0.82 -10.18 -10.41
C ILE A 523 0.31 -10.59 -9.03
N ASP A 524 1.20 -11.09 -8.17
CA ASP A 524 0.84 -11.40 -6.80
C ASP A 524 1.42 -10.40 -5.80
N LEU A 525 0.67 -10.12 -4.74
CA LEU A 525 1.03 -9.19 -3.67
C LEU A 525 0.90 -9.90 -2.34
N ALA A 526 1.98 -9.87 -1.55
CA ALA A 526 1.98 -10.53 -0.26
C ALA A 526 2.92 -9.87 0.73
N THR A 527 2.49 -9.85 1.99
CA THR A 527 3.35 -9.61 3.16
C THR A 527 4.12 -10.90 3.45
N LEU A 528 5.00 -11.29 2.52
CA LEU A 528 5.46 -12.68 2.45
C LEU A 528 6.64 -12.95 3.36
N THR A 529 7.63 -12.06 3.39
CA THR A 529 8.87 -12.33 4.11
C THR A 529 9.32 -11.17 4.98
N GLY A 530 9.78 -11.47 6.20
CA GLY A 530 10.51 -10.48 7.01
C GLY A 530 11.82 -10.04 6.34
N ALA A 531 12.40 -10.89 5.48
CA ALA A 531 13.65 -10.64 4.78
C ALA A 531 13.59 -9.41 3.86
N VAL A 532 12.48 -9.14 3.17
CA VAL A 532 12.38 -7.96 2.30
C VAL A 532 12.44 -6.67 3.11
N ARG A 533 11.87 -6.68 4.32
CA ARG A 533 11.91 -5.53 5.23
C ARG A 533 13.31 -5.30 5.77
N VAL A 534 14.11 -6.35 5.99
CA VAL A 534 15.52 -6.22 6.35
C VAL A 534 16.32 -5.63 5.18
N ALA A 535 16.06 -6.09 3.95
CA ALA A 535 16.78 -5.64 2.77
C ALA A 535 16.42 -4.21 2.32
N LEU A 536 15.13 -3.86 2.30
CA LEU A 536 14.61 -2.63 1.67
C LEU A 536 13.92 -1.66 2.66
N GLY A 537 13.81 -2.03 3.93
CA GLY A 537 13.12 -1.24 4.94
C GLY A 537 11.60 -1.23 4.78
N GLY A 538 10.96 -0.17 5.30
CA GLY A 538 9.50 -0.03 5.34
C GLY A 538 8.90 0.89 4.27
N LEU A 539 9.68 1.31 3.27
CA LEU A 539 9.24 2.29 2.26
C LEU A 539 9.16 1.71 0.84
N TYR A 540 9.98 0.71 0.53
CA TYR A 540 10.03 0.05 -0.77
C TYR A 540 9.48 -1.38 -0.65
N ALA A 541 8.73 -1.82 -1.64
CA ALA A 541 8.43 -3.25 -1.82
C ALA A 541 9.47 -3.89 -2.74
N GLY A 542 9.73 -5.18 -2.52
CA GLY A 542 10.54 -5.98 -3.44
C GLY A 542 9.69 -6.43 -4.62
N VAL A 543 10.23 -6.36 -5.84
CA VAL A 543 9.63 -6.99 -7.03
C VAL A 543 10.57 -8.04 -7.59
N LEU A 544 10.04 -9.23 -7.85
CA LEU A 544 10.73 -10.35 -8.49
C LEU A 544 9.81 -10.87 -9.59
N GLY A 545 10.36 -11.41 -10.68
CA GLY A 545 9.52 -11.91 -11.76
C GLY A 545 10.28 -12.71 -12.79
N ASN A 546 9.54 -13.42 -13.64
CA ASN A 546 10.09 -14.21 -14.75
C ASN A 546 10.05 -13.44 -16.09
N ASP A 547 9.49 -12.23 -16.11
CA ASP A 547 9.36 -11.38 -17.29
C ASP A 547 9.83 -9.95 -16.97
N GLN A 548 10.90 -9.51 -17.63
CA GLN A 548 11.49 -8.19 -17.35
C GLN A 548 10.57 -7.04 -17.78
N GLY A 549 9.82 -7.19 -18.88
CA GLY A 549 8.91 -6.16 -19.37
C GLY A 549 7.79 -5.84 -18.37
N LEU A 550 7.23 -6.89 -17.74
CA LEU A 550 6.25 -6.76 -16.66
C LEU A 550 6.86 -6.06 -15.43
N VAL A 551 8.07 -6.47 -15.02
CA VAL A 551 8.77 -5.85 -13.89
C VAL A 551 9.04 -4.36 -14.14
N ASP A 552 9.52 -4.00 -15.33
CA ASP A 552 9.79 -2.62 -15.73
C ASP A 552 8.51 -1.76 -15.74
N ALA A 553 7.41 -2.31 -16.27
CA ALA A 553 6.11 -1.64 -16.26
C ALA A 553 5.62 -1.37 -14.82
N LEU A 554 5.79 -2.33 -13.90
CA LEU A 554 5.45 -2.17 -12.49
C LEU A 554 6.35 -1.14 -11.80
N LEU A 555 7.66 -1.11 -12.10
CA LEU A 555 8.60 -0.10 -11.59
C LEU A 555 8.20 1.31 -12.03
N VAL A 556 7.79 1.48 -13.29
CA VAL A 556 7.29 2.76 -13.81
C VAL A 556 5.99 3.15 -13.11
N ALA A 557 5.03 2.23 -13.01
CA ALA A 557 3.75 2.47 -12.34
C ALA A 557 3.93 2.84 -10.86
N GLY A 558 4.81 2.14 -10.15
CA GLY A 558 5.14 2.41 -8.74
C GLY A 558 5.77 3.78 -8.53
N ARG A 559 6.72 4.18 -9.39
CA ARG A 559 7.29 5.54 -9.36
C ARG A 559 6.22 6.62 -9.60
N ALA A 560 5.36 6.43 -10.60
CA ALA A 560 4.28 7.38 -10.90
C ALA A 560 3.24 7.47 -9.75
N ALA A 561 2.94 6.34 -9.09
CA ALA A 561 2.01 6.26 -7.97
C ALA A 561 2.59 6.78 -6.63
N GLY A 562 3.92 6.92 -6.53
CA GLY A 562 4.59 7.17 -5.25
C GLY A 562 4.56 5.95 -4.33
N GLU A 563 4.56 4.75 -4.91
CA GLU A 563 4.59 3.44 -4.26
C GLU A 563 5.80 2.68 -4.82
N PRO A 564 7.02 3.00 -4.35
CA PRO A 564 8.23 2.59 -5.03
C PRO A 564 8.49 1.08 -4.87
N LEU A 565 8.94 0.48 -5.96
CA LEU A 565 9.42 -0.90 -6.01
C LEU A 565 10.93 -0.93 -6.21
N TRP A 566 11.57 -1.98 -5.72
CA TRP A 566 12.96 -2.30 -6.05
C TRP A 566 13.05 -3.73 -6.57
N GLN A 567 13.67 -3.92 -7.73
CA GLN A 567 13.84 -5.25 -8.29
C GLN A 567 14.88 -6.04 -7.51
N LEU A 568 14.50 -7.21 -7.04
CA LEU A 568 15.41 -8.22 -6.49
C LEU A 568 15.58 -9.35 -7.52
N PRO A 569 16.75 -10.01 -7.55
CA PRO A 569 17.01 -11.05 -8.54
C PRO A 569 16.24 -12.34 -8.22
N LEU A 570 15.78 -13.04 -9.25
CA LEU A 570 15.20 -14.38 -9.15
C LEU A 570 16.27 -15.43 -9.50
N VAL A 571 17.15 -15.73 -8.55
CA VAL A 571 18.36 -16.55 -8.74
C VAL A 571 18.00 -18.04 -8.75
N ALA A 572 18.12 -18.71 -9.91
CA ALA A 572 17.63 -20.08 -10.09
C ALA A 572 18.36 -21.12 -9.23
N GLU A 573 19.63 -20.88 -8.90
CA GLU A 573 20.49 -21.77 -8.12
C GLU A 573 19.95 -21.99 -6.70
N TYR A 574 19.27 -21.00 -6.12
CA TYR A 574 18.64 -21.13 -4.79
C TYR A 574 17.41 -22.04 -4.80
N ARG A 575 16.95 -22.53 -5.97
CA ARG A 575 15.91 -23.55 -6.03
C ARG A 575 16.35 -24.86 -5.36
N ASP A 576 17.64 -25.15 -5.34
CA ASP A 576 18.17 -26.33 -4.67
C ASP A 576 17.88 -26.33 -3.16
N ASP A 577 17.77 -25.13 -2.56
CA ASP A 577 17.35 -24.98 -1.17
C ASP A 577 15.89 -25.34 -0.92
N LEU A 578 15.07 -25.53 -1.97
CA LEU A 578 13.69 -25.97 -1.85
C LEU A 578 13.52 -27.48 -2.03
N LYS A 579 14.59 -28.25 -2.30
CA LYS A 579 14.47 -29.72 -2.44
C LYS A 579 14.07 -30.37 -1.12
N SER A 580 13.11 -31.30 -1.17
CA SER A 580 12.71 -32.14 -0.03
C SER A 580 13.15 -33.59 -0.25
N PRO A 581 13.51 -34.33 0.81
CA PRO A 581 13.79 -35.77 0.72
C PRO A 581 12.53 -36.63 0.56
N ILE A 582 11.34 -36.11 0.87
CA ILE A 582 10.07 -36.87 0.89
C ILE A 582 8.96 -36.29 0.01
N ALA A 583 9.16 -35.09 -0.55
CA ALA A 583 8.24 -34.39 -1.43
C ALA A 583 9.01 -33.70 -2.56
N ASP A 584 8.31 -33.13 -3.54
CA ASP A 584 8.97 -32.41 -4.64
C ASP A 584 9.66 -31.14 -4.15
N LEU A 585 9.07 -30.47 -3.15
CA LEU A 585 9.57 -29.24 -2.56
C LEU A 585 9.43 -29.26 -1.03
N ARG A 586 10.22 -28.47 -0.32
CA ARG A 586 9.95 -28.02 1.06
C ARG A 586 9.53 -26.55 1.05
N ASN A 587 8.71 -26.13 2.01
CA ASN A 587 8.17 -24.76 2.03
C ASN A 587 9.15 -23.69 2.52
N VAL A 588 10.34 -24.07 3.01
CA VAL A 588 11.37 -23.14 3.49
C VAL A 588 12.74 -23.48 2.91
N GLY A 589 13.61 -22.48 2.81
CA GLY A 589 15.00 -22.65 2.39
C GLY A 589 15.99 -22.78 3.55
N GLY A 590 17.28 -22.60 3.26
CA GLY A 590 18.38 -22.74 4.22
C GLY A 590 18.54 -21.63 5.27
N GLY A 591 17.79 -20.52 5.15
CA GLY A 591 17.78 -19.41 6.12
C GLY A 591 18.21 -18.06 5.52
N ASP A 592 19.04 -18.07 4.49
CA ASP A 592 19.44 -16.87 3.74
C ASP A 592 18.50 -16.58 2.56
N ALA A 593 18.63 -15.39 1.97
CA ALA A 593 17.91 -14.98 0.76
C ALA A 593 16.38 -15.20 0.79
N GLY A 594 15.76 -15.08 1.97
CA GLY A 594 14.39 -15.53 2.22
C GLY A 594 13.32 -14.99 1.24
N THR A 595 13.45 -13.75 0.78
CA THR A 595 12.56 -13.16 -0.24
C THR A 595 12.72 -13.83 -1.60
N ILE A 596 13.96 -14.10 -2.02
CA ILE A 596 14.26 -14.77 -3.30
C ILE A 596 13.76 -16.22 -3.25
N ILE A 597 14.04 -16.94 -2.17
CA ILE A 597 13.57 -18.31 -1.96
C ILE A 597 12.03 -18.37 -1.92
N GLY A 598 11.38 -17.40 -1.27
CA GLY A 598 9.92 -17.26 -1.27
C GLY A 598 9.37 -17.11 -2.68
N ALA A 599 9.96 -16.21 -3.49
CA ALA A 599 9.56 -16.01 -4.88
C ALA A 599 9.81 -17.26 -5.75
N LEU A 600 10.94 -17.94 -5.59
CA LEU A 600 11.23 -19.19 -6.31
C LEU A 600 10.19 -20.28 -5.97
N PHE A 601 9.79 -20.39 -4.70
CA PHE A 601 8.72 -21.31 -4.31
C PHE A 601 7.41 -20.96 -5.03
N LEU A 602 7.03 -19.68 -5.09
CA LEU A 602 5.81 -19.25 -5.79
C LEU A 602 5.87 -19.52 -7.31
N ALA A 603 7.04 -19.33 -7.92
CA ALA A 603 7.26 -19.57 -9.35
C ALA A 603 6.96 -21.02 -9.77
N GLU A 604 7.11 -22.00 -8.87
CA GLU A 604 6.74 -23.40 -9.11
C GLU A 604 5.24 -23.62 -9.33
N PHE A 605 4.41 -22.65 -8.98
CA PHE A 605 2.95 -22.69 -9.12
C PHE A 605 2.43 -21.78 -10.23
N VAL A 606 3.33 -21.16 -11.00
CA VAL A 606 3.02 -20.35 -12.17
C VAL A 606 3.43 -21.13 -13.42
N ASP A 607 2.46 -21.48 -14.26
CA ASP A 607 2.70 -22.31 -15.45
C ASP A 607 2.53 -21.50 -16.74
N GLY A 608 3.64 -21.26 -17.45
CA GLY A 608 3.63 -20.70 -18.81
C GLY A 608 3.13 -19.26 -18.95
N VAL A 609 3.09 -18.49 -17.86
CA VAL A 609 2.54 -17.11 -17.85
C VAL A 609 3.58 -16.11 -17.31
N ARG A 610 3.57 -14.89 -17.86
CA ARG A 610 4.38 -13.77 -17.35
C ARG A 610 3.95 -13.45 -15.92
N TRP A 611 4.91 -13.33 -15.02
CA TRP A 611 4.62 -13.24 -13.60
C TRP A 611 5.57 -12.31 -12.86
N ALA A 612 4.99 -11.57 -11.92
CA ALA A 612 5.72 -10.77 -10.96
C ALA A 612 5.13 -10.94 -9.55
N HIS A 613 6.01 -11.14 -8.57
CA HIS A 613 5.74 -11.13 -7.15
C HIS A 613 6.13 -9.79 -6.55
N LEU A 614 5.21 -9.18 -5.81
CA LEU A 614 5.41 -7.98 -5.01
C LEU A 614 5.43 -8.35 -3.53
N ASP A 615 6.62 -8.41 -2.93
CA ASP A 615 6.75 -8.58 -1.48
C ASP A 615 6.57 -7.22 -0.79
N ILE A 616 5.37 -7.02 -0.25
CA ILE A 616 4.92 -5.78 0.37
C ILE A 616 5.02 -5.80 1.91
N ALA A 617 5.72 -6.79 2.50
CA ALA A 617 5.86 -6.89 3.95
C ALA A 617 6.49 -5.64 4.61
N GLY A 618 7.35 -4.93 3.87
CA GLY A 618 7.89 -3.63 4.29
C GLY A 618 6.83 -2.53 4.32
N PRO A 619 6.27 -2.12 3.16
CA PRO A 619 5.46 -0.92 3.05
C PRO A 619 3.96 -1.09 3.34
N ALA A 620 3.43 -2.31 3.50
CA ALA A 620 2.00 -2.52 3.77
C ALA A 620 1.52 -1.94 5.11
N PHE A 621 2.41 -1.88 6.11
CA PHE A 621 2.13 -1.36 7.45
C PHE A 621 3.29 -0.48 7.94
N SER A 622 2.96 0.70 8.46
CA SER A 622 3.94 1.63 9.02
C SER A 622 3.83 1.73 10.54
N ASP A 623 4.95 1.62 11.23
CA ASP A 623 5.05 1.81 12.69
C ASP A 623 5.12 3.28 13.12
N ARG A 624 5.19 4.20 12.15
CA ARG A 624 5.26 5.65 12.34
C ARG A 624 4.30 6.37 11.39
N ASP A 625 4.07 7.65 11.65
CA ASP A 625 3.39 8.50 10.68
C ASP A 625 4.26 8.68 9.43
N LEU A 626 3.67 8.44 8.26
CA LEU A 626 4.23 8.77 6.97
C LEU A 626 3.75 10.14 6.51
N ALA A 627 4.35 10.67 5.44
CA ALA A 627 3.90 11.92 4.87
C ALA A 627 2.42 11.86 4.45
N HIS A 628 1.90 10.76 3.92
CA HIS A 628 0.53 10.69 3.37
C HIS A 628 -0.36 9.63 4.04
N ALA A 629 0.07 9.12 5.21
CA ALA A 629 -0.66 8.13 6.00
C ALA A 629 -0.23 8.22 7.47
N PRO A 630 -1.14 8.08 8.45
CA PRO A 630 -0.74 7.87 9.84
C PRO A 630 -0.11 6.48 10.02
N ARG A 631 0.44 6.21 11.21
CA ARG A 631 0.79 4.86 11.66
C ARG A 631 -0.36 3.87 11.41
N GLY A 632 -0.05 2.69 10.90
CA GLY A 632 -1.03 1.65 10.56
C GLY A 632 -0.89 1.15 9.12
N GLY A 633 -1.97 0.56 8.61
CA GLY A 633 -2.09 0.18 7.21
C GLY A 633 -1.89 1.36 6.27
N THR A 634 -1.08 1.17 5.22
CA THR A 634 -0.72 2.24 4.27
C THR A 634 -1.60 2.24 3.01
N GLY A 635 -2.17 1.09 2.66
CA GLY A 635 -2.90 0.87 1.41
C GLY A 635 -1.99 0.72 0.18
N PHE A 636 -0.71 0.39 0.41
CA PHE A 636 0.30 0.22 -0.63
C PHE A 636 -0.14 -0.78 -1.70
N GLY A 637 0.01 -0.41 -2.97
CA GLY A 637 -0.21 -1.27 -4.12
C GLY A 637 -1.50 -0.94 -4.88
N VAL A 638 -2.52 -0.34 -4.24
CA VAL A 638 -3.77 0.03 -4.94
C VAL A 638 -3.49 1.07 -6.02
N ARG A 639 -2.76 2.14 -5.70
CA ARG A 639 -2.44 3.19 -6.66
C ARG A 639 -1.51 2.66 -7.74
N LEU A 640 -0.50 1.89 -7.37
CA LEU A 640 0.42 1.24 -8.29
C LEU A 640 -0.32 0.38 -9.33
N LEU A 641 -1.21 -0.51 -8.89
CA LEU A 641 -1.92 -1.42 -9.78
C LEU A 641 -2.88 -0.66 -10.70
N VAL A 642 -3.59 0.35 -10.19
CA VAL A 642 -4.43 1.21 -11.04
C VAL A 642 -3.59 1.96 -12.08
N ARG A 643 -2.41 2.47 -11.71
CA ARG A 643 -1.49 3.09 -12.68
C ARG A 643 -0.97 2.10 -13.72
N TYR A 644 -0.67 0.88 -13.30
CA TYR A 644 -0.28 -0.19 -14.21
C TYR A 644 -1.39 -0.48 -15.22
N PHE A 645 -2.64 -0.64 -14.77
CA PHE A 645 -3.80 -0.88 -15.65
C PHE A 645 -4.08 0.25 -16.64
N GLN A 646 -3.85 1.51 -16.23
CA GLN A 646 -3.99 2.67 -17.13
C GLN A 646 -2.93 2.70 -18.23
N GLY A 647 -1.81 1.98 -18.06
CA GLY A 647 -0.74 1.87 -19.05
C GLY A 647 -0.84 0.67 -19.98
N LEU A 648 -1.89 -0.16 -19.86
CA LEU A 648 -2.11 -1.36 -20.68
C LEU A 648 -2.84 -1.08 -22.01
#